data_AF-A0A182JBJ2-F1
#
_entry.id   AF-A0A182JBJ2-F1
#
_cell.length_a   1.000
_cell.length_b   1.000
_cell.length_c   1.000
_cell.angle_alpha   90.00
_cell.angle_beta   90.00
_cell.angle_gamma   90.00
#
_symmetry.space_group_name_H-M   'P 1'
#
loop_
_entity.id
_entity.type
_entity.pdbx_description
1 polymer ?
#
loop_
_entity_poly.entity_id
_entity_poly.type
_entity_poly.pdbx_seq_one_letter_code
_entity_poly.pdbx_strand_id
1 'polypeptide(L)'
;MQHAPGESVPNVGGAAGGLLGRPAMVFILERHSLDRLRRLLIRQLRRSLCHRYSLQAFNWLLRQLTEPIGLHDVMWWFVSALTAGDSGDVDPSDAESELGLEHPASACEGHLGRGISRALHAYLSTVSELTLHFPLGSPLQRMAVQCFGLRFVPSDHQFLHRVNVFGNISRILSKSEEEEEERALETQTSRARTDLLLGADDVPIEVTLFQDITDMYELTVSSRPALAPALLDNSTETFWESDEEDRGKPKTIELTPGGRAGPSASGTAACQLALIAIHVDNSRDVACKVTSLLLYGGSHINNATGTGELSLLRTIEIDPAACAWQTIPLTPPGSGTSGHYRLEIRGPDATLRIRQVKLYGTRASNLTASEAPQQPVATLPTPRQVQSRLCEQETLRVFRLLTGQVFGKLLEETSTHRDSAVGSGATNGAGERMVNGSGSSTGGDAGGTELSPLPSLSESIHDLREHAVGILFSRRKLSHLQKQIIVHVVQAIERETVKSRDAWEATLNGDSSTATIYNDAYCFEMLSMVLALSGSSVGRTYLSQQHHLLKDLLSLAHTGSDRVQRQVTSLIRRILPELPADPSGQLQASGPAENGPSSDTDCEALLDVLLALIAKSLQVQLKVKNGASNGQQHQQQMAQNVTPSLATTGVSLASVTPASGQTLSAGTGIGRHQRYRWYLRGSIAAKQAESIIALVRDMASGKLSERWATASRAAVASCLLTVTQLEEEYRRSADACIRTATLWLALAALCVIDREQIERLSSNQWHRQSESNRPLCSNHDDEVTFAVLNCALCGSLCADCDRVLHLNRRTRSHHRTVCKEEQDAIRVELHESCGRAKLYWLWAVVDSRTLKGMLEFRGHDPSASCSAVPVTATGVGVCRFCGATGSSGLLALGNICPDAQCQEYGAVSCTKVHARCGHACGGILNETQCLPCLVPNCQAEGEPSQCGPGVPRLTQDGEDMCMICFTETLGTAPSVQLRCGHVFHYHCCKTVLMRRWNGPRISFGFAQCPICKVDIEHPSLEPFLAAIVALRQDVKRKALMRLEYEGLAKAVTADGTDPTRYAMERYAYYVCSQCGKAYYGGEARCDAELGENFNPQELVCGGCSDVSKAKMCPKHGMDFLEYKCRYCCSVAVFFCFGTTHFCDTCHDDFQRLTNLPKGKLPRCPAGPKATQLTGEECPLHVVHPPTGEEFALGCGICRNAQTF
;
A
#
# COMPACT_ATOMS: atom_id res chain seq x y z
N MET A 1 -20.17 18.65 -60.67
CA MET A 1 -20.95 19.81 -61.17
C MET A 1 -21.47 20.59 -59.97
N GLN A 2 -21.49 21.91 -60.11
CA GLN A 2 -21.54 22.96 -59.09
C GLN A 2 -22.87 23.06 -58.31
N HIS A 3 -22.80 23.40 -57.01
CA HIS A 3 -23.29 24.66 -56.40
C HIS A 3 -23.49 24.53 -54.87
N ALA A 4 -22.89 25.45 -54.12
CA ALA A 4 -23.36 25.94 -52.80
C ALA A 4 -24.04 27.32 -53.03
N PRO A 5 -24.67 28.03 -52.04
CA PRO A 5 -24.77 27.77 -50.59
C PRO A 5 -26.15 28.05 -49.93
N GLY A 6 -26.29 27.65 -48.65
CA GLY A 6 -27.01 28.42 -47.61
C GLY A 6 -28.52 28.18 -47.43
N GLU A 7 -28.89 27.49 -46.33
CA GLU A 7 -30.05 27.86 -45.51
C GLU A 7 -29.71 27.59 -44.03
N SER A 8 -29.70 28.68 -43.26
CA SER A 8 -29.48 28.75 -41.83
C SER A 8 -30.72 28.28 -41.05
N VAL A 9 -30.59 27.21 -40.27
CA VAL A 9 -31.57 26.83 -39.24
C VAL A 9 -31.13 27.46 -37.91
N PRO A 10 -32.03 28.09 -37.13
CA PRO A 10 -31.66 28.90 -35.98
C PRO A 10 -31.11 28.05 -34.84
N ASN A 11 -30.09 28.59 -34.19
CA ASN A 11 -29.44 28.03 -33.02
C ASN A 11 -30.41 28.08 -31.82
N VAL A 12 -31.10 26.97 -31.54
CA VAL A 12 -31.86 26.77 -30.31
C VAL A 12 -30.90 26.25 -29.25
N GLY A 13 -30.49 27.13 -28.33
CA GLY A 13 -29.50 26.83 -27.30
C GLY A 13 -30.01 25.93 -26.18
N GLY A 14 -29.05 25.27 -25.52
CA GLY A 14 -29.12 24.80 -24.13
C GLY A 14 -29.89 23.50 -23.85
N ALA A 15 -29.20 22.49 -23.33
CA ALA A 15 -29.70 21.26 -22.70
C ALA A 15 -30.29 20.12 -23.57
N ALA A 16 -30.67 20.32 -24.84
CA ALA A 16 -31.24 19.24 -25.67
C ALA A 16 -30.21 18.23 -26.26
N GLY A 17 -28.91 18.60 -26.31
CA GLY A 17 -27.87 17.77 -26.94
C GLY A 17 -27.55 16.46 -26.20
N GLY A 18 -27.75 16.38 -24.88
CA GLY A 18 -27.42 15.18 -24.09
C GLY A 18 -28.43 14.04 -24.22
N LEU A 19 -29.71 14.34 -24.44
CA LEU A 19 -30.77 13.34 -24.64
C LEU A 19 -30.79 12.81 -26.08
N LEU A 20 -30.58 13.70 -27.07
CA LEU A 20 -30.47 13.34 -28.49
C LEU A 20 -29.15 12.60 -28.81
N GLY A 21 -28.15 12.70 -27.94
CA GLY A 21 -26.85 12.02 -28.05
C GLY A 21 -26.78 10.60 -27.46
N ARG A 22 -27.83 10.12 -26.76
CA ARG A 22 -27.92 8.72 -26.29
C ARG A 22 -27.91 7.79 -27.51
N PRO A 23 -27.15 6.67 -27.55
CA PRO A 23 -27.09 5.79 -28.73
C PRO A 23 -28.46 5.34 -29.25
N ALA A 24 -29.40 5.08 -28.34
CA ALA A 24 -30.78 4.73 -28.68
C ALA A 24 -31.56 5.91 -29.32
N MET A 25 -31.35 7.14 -28.84
CA MET A 25 -31.99 8.34 -29.41
C MET A 25 -31.33 8.76 -30.71
N VAL A 26 -29.99 8.69 -30.81
CA VAL A 26 -29.24 8.87 -32.07
C VAL A 26 -29.73 7.88 -33.12
N PHE A 27 -29.91 6.60 -32.73
CA PHE A 27 -30.47 5.58 -33.61
C PHE A 27 -31.93 5.86 -34.02
N ILE A 28 -32.74 6.44 -33.15
CA ILE A 28 -34.13 6.81 -33.48
C ILE A 28 -34.18 8.06 -34.39
N LEU A 29 -33.22 8.97 -34.25
CA LEU A 29 -33.17 10.26 -34.97
C LEU A 29 -32.47 10.14 -36.34
N GLU A 30 -31.61 9.14 -36.52
CA GLU A 30 -30.96 8.85 -37.79
C GLU A 30 -31.88 8.10 -38.76
N ARG A 31 -31.77 8.43 -40.06
CA ARG A 31 -32.46 7.67 -41.11
C ARG A 31 -31.76 6.33 -41.31
N HIS A 32 -32.26 5.29 -40.66
CA HIS A 32 -31.77 3.93 -40.89
C HIS A 32 -32.56 3.18 -41.96
N SER A 33 -31.84 2.44 -42.80
CA SER A 33 -32.44 1.39 -43.62
C SER A 33 -32.74 0.19 -42.73
N LEU A 34 -34.02 0.01 -42.37
CA LEU A 34 -34.47 -1.13 -41.56
C LEU A 34 -34.11 -2.48 -42.22
N ASP A 35 -34.12 -2.55 -43.55
CA ASP A 35 -33.69 -3.76 -44.28
C ASP A 35 -32.20 -4.03 -44.13
N ARG A 36 -31.35 -3.00 -44.13
CA ARG A 36 -29.92 -3.14 -43.88
C ARG A 36 -29.66 -3.58 -42.44
N LEU A 37 -30.32 -2.97 -41.46
CA LEU A 37 -30.22 -3.35 -40.05
C LEU A 37 -30.70 -4.78 -39.80
N ARG A 38 -31.85 -5.18 -40.36
CA ARG A 38 -32.35 -6.55 -40.28
C ARG A 38 -31.36 -7.55 -40.87
N ARG A 39 -30.76 -7.24 -42.02
CA ARG A 39 -29.70 -8.09 -42.62
C ARG A 39 -28.46 -8.17 -41.72
N LEU A 40 -28.04 -7.06 -41.11
CA LEU A 40 -26.91 -7.03 -40.17
C LEU A 40 -27.19 -7.85 -38.90
N LEU A 41 -28.38 -7.71 -38.30
CA LEU A 41 -28.79 -8.49 -37.13
C LEU A 41 -28.87 -9.99 -37.44
N ILE A 42 -29.45 -10.38 -38.58
CA ILE A 42 -29.47 -11.78 -39.03
C ILE A 42 -28.04 -12.30 -39.25
N ARG A 43 -27.16 -11.48 -39.86
CA ARG A 43 -25.76 -11.85 -40.06
C ARG A 43 -25.02 -12.04 -38.74
N GLN A 44 -25.23 -11.16 -37.76
CA GLN A 44 -24.62 -11.28 -36.42
C GLN A 44 -25.14 -12.49 -35.65
N LEU A 45 -26.46 -12.75 -35.71
CA LEU A 45 -27.04 -13.96 -35.11
C LEU A 45 -26.45 -15.24 -35.73
N ARG A 46 -26.34 -15.30 -37.07
CA ARG A 46 -25.71 -16.42 -37.77
C ARG A 46 -24.25 -16.58 -37.35
N ARG A 47 -23.47 -15.49 -37.30
CA ARG A 47 -22.07 -15.52 -36.87
C ARG A 47 -21.91 -16.05 -35.44
N SER A 48 -22.74 -15.56 -34.51
CA SER A 48 -22.74 -16.02 -33.11
C SER A 48 -23.11 -17.50 -32.98
N LEU A 49 -24.12 -17.97 -33.73
CA LEU A 49 -24.51 -19.38 -33.76
C LEU A 49 -23.39 -20.27 -34.32
N CYS A 50 -22.73 -19.84 -35.39
CA CYS A 50 -21.59 -20.56 -35.95
C CYS A 50 -20.44 -20.64 -34.93
N HIS A 51 -20.03 -19.54 -34.31
CA HIS A 51 -18.96 -19.57 -33.28
C HIS A 51 -19.30 -20.53 -32.14
N ARG A 52 -20.54 -20.49 -31.65
CA ARG A 52 -20.98 -21.39 -30.58
C ARG A 52 -20.95 -22.86 -31.02
N TYR A 53 -21.46 -23.16 -32.20
CA TYR A 53 -21.48 -24.53 -32.74
C TYR A 53 -20.06 -25.05 -33.00
N SER A 54 -19.17 -24.21 -33.55
CA SER A 54 -17.77 -24.59 -33.77
C SER A 54 -17.05 -24.95 -32.48
N LEU A 55 -17.22 -24.17 -31.40
CA LEU A 55 -16.64 -24.49 -30.09
C LEU A 55 -17.22 -25.79 -29.50
N GLN A 56 -18.51 -26.04 -29.69
CA GLN A 56 -19.14 -27.31 -29.29
C GLN A 56 -18.61 -28.48 -30.11
N ALA A 57 -18.39 -28.30 -31.41
CA ALA A 57 -17.83 -29.31 -32.29
C ALA A 57 -16.37 -29.62 -31.95
N PHE A 58 -15.53 -28.60 -31.69
CA PHE A 58 -14.16 -28.79 -31.21
C PHE A 58 -14.13 -29.56 -29.88
N ASN A 59 -14.98 -29.18 -28.92
CA ASN A 59 -15.08 -29.89 -27.65
C ASN A 59 -15.57 -31.33 -27.82
N TRP A 60 -16.48 -31.58 -28.76
CA TRP A 60 -16.93 -32.92 -29.08
C TRP A 60 -15.81 -33.76 -29.71
N LEU A 61 -15.10 -33.24 -30.71
CA LEU A 61 -13.95 -33.91 -31.34
C LEU A 61 -12.85 -34.24 -30.33
N LEU A 62 -12.50 -33.28 -29.47
CA LEU A 62 -11.47 -33.45 -28.44
C LEU A 62 -11.80 -34.58 -27.46
N ARG A 63 -13.09 -34.87 -27.23
CA ARG A 63 -13.55 -35.98 -26.37
C ARG A 63 -13.62 -37.33 -27.08
N GLN A 64 -13.59 -37.37 -28.40
CA GLN A 64 -13.67 -38.62 -29.18
C GLN A 64 -12.31 -39.12 -29.65
N LEU A 65 -11.34 -38.22 -29.83
CA LEU A 65 -10.01 -38.58 -30.33
C LEU A 65 -9.14 -39.20 -29.24
N THR A 66 -8.47 -40.31 -29.58
CA THR A 66 -7.53 -41.01 -28.68
C THR A 66 -6.07 -40.84 -29.12
N GLU A 67 -5.84 -40.43 -30.37
CA GLU A 67 -4.49 -40.28 -30.91
C GLU A 67 -3.90 -38.90 -30.56
N PRO A 68 -2.65 -38.82 -30.04
CA PRO A 68 -2.01 -37.56 -29.65
C PRO A 68 -1.95 -36.51 -30.76
N ILE A 69 -1.76 -36.93 -32.01
CA ILE A 69 -1.71 -36.05 -33.19
C ILE A 69 -3.08 -35.43 -33.44
N GLY A 70 -4.15 -36.22 -33.43
CA GLY A 70 -5.50 -35.69 -33.60
C GLY A 70 -5.90 -34.70 -32.49
N LEU A 71 -5.49 -34.96 -31.24
CA LEU A 71 -5.70 -34.02 -30.14
C LEU A 71 -4.94 -32.71 -30.34
N HIS A 72 -3.68 -32.80 -30.80
CA HIS A 72 -2.86 -31.64 -31.13
C HIS A 72 -3.53 -30.82 -32.25
N ASP A 73 -3.96 -31.46 -33.33
CA ASP A 73 -4.52 -30.80 -34.51
C ASP A 73 -5.82 -30.05 -34.19
N VAL A 74 -6.70 -30.64 -33.38
CA VAL A 74 -7.94 -29.97 -32.93
C VAL A 74 -7.63 -28.71 -32.11
N MET A 75 -6.65 -28.80 -31.20
CA MET A 75 -6.22 -27.65 -30.40
C MET A 75 -5.51 -26.60 -31.26
N TRP A 76 -4.70 -27.02 -32.22
CA TRP A 76 -4.03 -26.15 -33.16
C TRP A 76 -5.04 -25.41 -34.05
N TRP A 77 -6.06 -26.09 -34.60
CA TRP A 77 -7.13 -25.44 -35.36
C TRP A 77 -7.85 -24.36 -34.56
N PHE A 78 -8.07 -24.60 -33.26
CA PHE A 78 -8.63 -23.59 -32.37
C PHE A 78 -7.69 -22.37 -32.24
N VAL A 79 -6.41 -22.59 -31.94
CA VAL A 79 -5.42 -21.51 -31.78
C VAL A 79 -5.24 -20.73 -33.09
N SER A 80 -5.06 -21.44 -34.21
CA SER A 80 -4.85 -20.86 -35.54
C SER A 80 -6.03 -20.02 -36.03
N ALA A 81 -7.26 -20.44 -35.71
CA ALA A 81 -8.46 -19.68 -36.04
C ALA A 81 -8.52 -18.32 -35.31
N LEU A 82 -7.80 -18.17 -34.19
CA LEU A 82 -7.78 -16.96 -33.36
C LEU A 82 -6.53 -16.10 -33.58
N THR A 83 -5.52 -16.60 -34.30
CA THR A 83 -4.33 -15.83 -34.69
C THR A 83 -4.51 -14.98 -35.95
N ALA A 84 -5.55 -15.23 -36.76
CA ALA A 84 -5.75 -14.59 -38.08
C ALA A 84 -6.41 -13.19 -38.04
N GLY A 85 -5.93 -12.30 -37.16
CA GLY A 85 -6.30 -10.89 -37.11
C GLY A 85 -5.24 -10.02 -37.79
N ASP A 86 -5.25 -9.98 -39.11
CA ASP A 86 -4.31 -9.20 -39.93
C ASP A 86 -4.72 -7.72 -39.95
N SER A 87 -4.15 -6.91 -39.05
CA SER A 87 -4.00 -5.47 -39.29
C SER A 87 -2.54 -5.24 -39.67
N GLY A 88 -2.27 -5.30 -40.98
CA GLY A 88 -0.96 -5.03 -41.57
C GLY A 88 -0.58 -3.56 -41.44
N ASP A 89 -0.09 -3.20 -40.25
CA ASP A 89 0.77 -2.05 -39.94
C ASP A 89 1.16 -2.15 -38.46
N VAL A 90 2.19 -2.95 -38.14
CA VAL A 90 2.83 -2.94 -36.81
C VAL A 90 4.31 -2.63 -37.00
N ASP A 91 4.73 -1.50 -36.43
CA ASP A 91 6.09 -0.99 -36.43
C ASP A 91 7.02 -1.96 -35.66
N PRO A 92 8.22 -2.32 -36.14
CA PRO A 92 9.08 -3.35 -35.52
C PRO A 92 9.64 -2.99 -34.13
N SER A 93 9.34 -1.80 -33.60
CA SER A 93 9.84 -1.28 -32.33
C SER A 93 9.03 -1.73 -31.10
N ASP A 94 7.84 -2.30 -31.29
CA ASP A 94 6.91 -2.75 -30.22
C ASP A 94 6.81 -4.29 -30.07
N ALA A 95 7.87 -5.01 -30.44
CA ALA A 95 7.88 -6.48 -30.46
C ALA A 95 7.83 -7.17 -29.06
N GLU A 96 7.77 -6.43 -27.96
CA GLU A 96 7.68 -7.00 -26.59
C GLU A 96 6.25 -7.09 -26.03
N SER A 97 5.22 -6.67 -26.77
CA SER A 97 3.82 -6.90 -26.37
C SER A 97 3.32 -8.26 -26.88
N GLU A 98 3.52 -9.30 -26.06
CA GLU A 98 3.06 -10.68 -26.27
C GLU A 98 1.58 -10.73 -26.77
N LEU A 99 1.37 -10.89 -28.08
CA LEU A 99 0.04 -10.96 -28.73
C LEU A 99 -0.80 -12.13 -28.17
N GLY A 100 -1.64 -11.85 -27.16
CA GLY A 100 -2.68 -12.78 -26.71
C GLY A 100 -3.75 -13.01 -27.79
N LEU A 101 -4.23 -14.25 -27.90
CA LEU A 101 -5.30 -14.65 -28.82
C LEU A 101 -6.60 -13.88 -28.52
N GLU A 102 -7.33 -13.49 -29.56
CA GLU A 102 -8.60 -12.80 -29.38
C GLU A 102 -9.66 -13.71 -28.72
N HIS A 103 -10.42 -13.15 -27.78
CA HIS A 103 -11.49 -13.87 -27.13
C HIS A 103 -12.65 -14.13 -28.12
N PRO A 104 -13.12 -15.36 -28.37
CA PRO A 104 -14.16 -15.67 -29.37
C PRO A 104 -15.49 -14.91 -29.22
N ALA A 105 -15.78 -14.43 -28.01
CA ALA A 105 -16.96 -13.62 -27.71
C ALA A 105 -16.75 -12.09 -27.85
N SER A 106 -15.52 -11.61 -28.11
CA SER A 106 -15.20 -10.18 -28.23
C SER A 106 -16.01 -9.49 -29.33
N ALA A 107 -16.30 -10.20 -30.42
CA ALA A 107 -17.07 -9.68 -31.55
C ALA A 107 -18.59 -9.62 -31.32
N CYS A 108 -19.10 -10.02 -30.15
CA CYS A 108 -20.54 -10.13 -29.85
C CYS A 108 -20.87 -9.64 -28.43
N GLU A 109 -21.46 -8.44 -28.32
CA GLU A 109 -21.89 -7.89 -27.04
C GLU A 109 -23.22 -8.49 -26.53
N GLY A 110 -23.44 -8.45 -25.21
CA GLY A 110 -24.71 -8.81 -24.58
C GLY A 110 -25.01 -10.32 -24.50
N HIS A 111 -26.26 -10.71 -24.74
CA HIS A 111 -26.74 -12.09 -24.55
C HIS A 111 -26.11 -13.11 -25.51
N LEU A 112 -25.72 -12.68 -26.71
CA LEU A 112 -25.09 -13.55 -27.71
C LEU A 112 -23.67 -13.96 -27.32
N GLY A 113 -22.89 -13.03 -26.75
CA GLY A 113 -21.55 -13.28 -26.23
C GLY A 113 -21.53 -14.33 -25.11
N ARG A 114 -22.50 -14.27 -24.18
CA ARG A 114 -22.61 -15.25 -23.07
C ARG A 114 -22.77 -16.69 -23.57
N GLY A 115 -23.47 -16.91 -24.67
CA GLY A 115 -23.64 -18.23 -25.27
C GLY A 115 -22.33 -18.80 -25.83
N ILE A 116 -21.48 -17.93 -26.38
CA ILE A 116 -20.15 -18.28 -26.90
C ILE A 116 -19.19 -18.56 -25.73
N SER A 117 -19.14 -17.69 -24.71
CA SER A 117 -18.28 -17.89 -23.53
C SER A 117 -18.55 -19.21 -22.82
N ARG A 118 -19.82 -19.63 -22.67
CA ARG A 118 -20.13 -20.95 -22.09
C ARG A 118 -19.60 -22.12 -22.92
N ALA A 119 -19.68 -22.05 -24.24
CA ALA A 119 -19.15 -23.09 -25.11
C ALA A 119 -17.62 -23.13 -25.06
N LEU A 120 -16.98 -21.96 -25.00
CA LEU A 120 -15.54 -21.82 -24.80
C LEU A 120 -15.09 -22.41 -23.46
N HIS A 121 -15.78 -22.08 -22.36
CA HIS A 121 -15.49 -22.62 -21.03
C HIS A 121 -15.59 -24.16 -21.01
N ALA A 122 -16.58 -24.73 -21.69
CA ALA A 122 -16.72 -26.19 -21.79
C ALA A 122 -15.55 -26.83 -22.57
N TYR A 123 -15.10 -26.20 -23.66
CA TYR A 123 -13.93 -26.63 -24.41
C TYR A 123 -12.65 -26.56 -23.56
N LEU A 124 -12.37 -25.41 -22.95
CA LEU A 124 -11.17 -25.18 -22.14
C LEU A 124 -11.15 -26.03 -20.86
N SER A 125 -12.30 -26.36 -20.27
CA SER A 125 -12.37 -27.32 -19.16
C SER A 125 -11.84 -28.69 -19.58
N THR A 126 -12.28 -29.19 -20.74
CA THR A 126 -11.80 -30.46 -21.29
C THR A 126 -10.29 -30.40 -21.57
N VAL A 127 -9.78 -29.29 -22.14
CA VAL A 127 -8.33 -29.10 -22.36
C VAL A 127 -7.57 -29.14 -21.02
N SER A 128 -8.05 -28.43 -20.00
CA SER A 128 -7.41 -28.40 -18.66
C SER A 128 -7.32 -29.78 -18.03
N GLU A 129 -8.40 -30.56 -18.10
CA GLU A 129 -8.47 -31.93 -17.57
C GLU A 129 -7.46 -32.86 -18.26
N LEU A 130 -7.26 -32.71 -19.57
CA LEU A 130 -6.33 -33.54 -20.34
C LEU A 130 -4.86 -33.09 -20.20
N THR A 131 -4.59 -31.81 -19.92
CA THR A 131 -3.25 -31.20 -20.00
C THR A 131 -2.17 -31.94 -19.19
N LEU A 132 -2.53 -32.47 -18.02
CA LEU A 132 -1.60 -33.19 -17.14
C LEU A 132 -1.39 -34.67 -17.51
N HIS A 133 -2.24 -35.21 -18.37
CA HIS A 133 -2.15 -36.59 -18.85
C HIS A 133 -1.21 -36.69 -20.06
N PHE A 134 -0.88 -35.55 -20.68
CA PHE A 134 0.07 -35.50 -21.79
C PHE A 134 1.51 -35.68 -21.33
N PRO A 135 2.39 -36.26 -22.18
CA PRO A 135 3.82 -36.36 -21.86
C PRO A 135 4.41 -34.98 -21.55
N LEU A 136 5.15 -34.88 -20.46
CA LEU A 136 5.73 -33.62 -19.99
C LEU A 136 6.69 -33.03 -21.03
N GLY A 137 6.56 -31.73 -21.30
CA GLY A 137 7.41 -31.02 -22.26
C GLY A 137 7.15 -31.37 -23.73
N SER A 138 6.09 -32.12 -24.04
CA SER A 138 5.73 -32.48 -25.42
C SER A 138 5.06 -31.33 -26.19
N PRO A 139 5.02 -31.37 -27.54
CA PRO A 139 4.31 -30.38 -28.35
C PRO A 139 2.81 -30.36 -28.06
N LEU A 140 2.23 -31.52 -27.76
CA LEU A 140 0.84 -31.65 -27.37
C LEU A 140 0.56 -30.89 -26.07
N GLN A 141 1.41 -31.04 -25.06
CA GLN A 141 1.27 -30.27 -23.81
C GLN A 141 1.47 -28.78 -24.04
N ARG A 142 2.45 -28.38 -24.86
CA ARG A 142 2.66 -26.98 -25.27
C ARG A 142 1.41 -26.39 -25.93
N MET A 143 0.81 -27.11 -26.89
CA MET A 143 -0.40 -26.68 -27.60
C MET A 143 -1.62 -26.57 -26.68
N ALA A 144 -1.76 -27.49 -25.72
CA ALA A 144 -2.80 -27.42 -24.70
C ALA A 144 -2.69 -26.16 -23.83
N VAL A 145 -1.45 -25.79 -23.47
CA VAL A 145 -1.17 -24.54 -22.75
C VAL A 145 -1.47 -23.31 -23.63
N GLN A 146 -1.11 -23.34 -24.92
CA GLN A 146 -1.43 -22.27 -25.89
C GLN A 146 -2.92 -21.97 -26.01
N CYS A 147 -3.80 -22.97 -25.84
CA CYS A 147 -5.26 -22.76 -25.83
C CYS A 147 -5.72 -21.78 -24.74
N PHE A 148 -4.97 -21.63 -23.65
CA PHE A 148 -5.23 -20.66 -22.58
C PHE A 148 -4.59 -19.29 -22.84
N GLY A 149 -3.87 -19.11 -23.94
CA GLY A 149 -3.25 -17.84 -24.33
C GLY A 149 -4.23 -16.78 -24.85
N LEU A 150 -5.45 -16.73 -24.31
CA LEU A 150 -6.55 -15.84 -24.72
C LEU A 150 -6.56 -14.53 -23.92
N ARG A 151 -7.13 -13.48 -24.50
CA ARG A 151 -7.51 -12.23 -23.79
C ARG A 151 -8.85 -12.37 -23.04
N PHE A 152 -8.85 -13.04 -21.90
CA PHE A 152 -10.02 -13.23 -21.04
C PHE A 152 -10.62 -11.90 -20.54
N VAL A 153 -11.94 -11.91 -20.33
CA VAL A 153 -12.66 -10.78 -19.74
C VAL A 153 -12.94 -11.02 -18.25
N PRO A 154 -13.21 -9.99 -17.43
CA PRO A 154 -13.44 -10.16 -15.98
C PRO A 154 -14.53 -11.18 -15.61
N SER A 155 -15.53 -11.38 -16.48
CA SER A 155 -16.56 -12.41 -16.27
C SER A 155 -16.05 -13.85 -16.32
N ASP A 156 -14.85 -14.09 -16.86
CA ASP A 156 -14.26 -15.42 -16.99
C ASP A 156 -13.35 -15.80 -15.80
N HIS A 157 -13.02 -14.87 -14.90
CA HIS A 157 -12.06 -15.12 -13.81
C HIS A 157 -12.50 -16.26 -12.87
N GLN A 158 -13.80 -16.34 -12.56
CA GLN A 158 -14.34 -17.45 -11.74
C GLN A 158 -14.20 -18.80 -12.45
N PHE A 159 -14.28 -18.82 -13.78
CA PHE A 159 -14.06 -20.02 -14.58
C PHE A 159 -12.59 -20.47 -14.51
N LEU A 160 -11.63 -19.54 -14.65
CA LEU A 160 -10.19 -19.82 -14.57
C LEU A 160 -9.81 -20.49 -13.22
N HIS A 161 -10.46 -20.06 -12.12
CA HIS A 161 -10.30 -20.71 -10.82
C HIS A 161 -10.78 -22.17 -10.83
N ARG A 162 -11.99 -22.41 -11.34
CA ARG A 162 -12.62 -23.74 -11.35
C ARG A 162 -11.83 -24.76 -12.16
N VAL A 163 -11.22 -24.35 -13.27
CA VAL A 163 -10.42 -25.25 -14.12
C VAL A 163 -8.99 -25.47 -13.64
N ASN A 164 -8.59 -24.84 -12.51
CA ASN A 164 -7.28 -25.00 -11.89
C ASN A 164 -6.08 -24.76 -12.84
N VAL A 165 -6.21 -23.79 -13.76
CA VAL A 165 -5.19 -23.52 -14.78
C VAL A 165 -3.84 -23.15 -14.16
N PHE A 166 -3.83 -22.34 -13.10
CA PHE A 166 -2.61 -21.96 -12.38
C PHE A 166 -1.94 -23.15 -11.69
N GLY A 167 -2.73 -24.08 -11.14
CA GLY A 167 -2.22 -25.32 -10.57
C GLY A 167 -1.59 -26.21 -11.64
N ASN A 168 -2.17 -26.26 -12.85
CA ASN A 168 -1.60 -27.02 -13.98
C ASN A 168 -0.29 -26.42 -14.48
N ILE A 169 -0.24 -25.10 -14.68
CA ILE A 169 0.97 -24.36 -15.04
C ILE A 169 2.08 -24.61 -14.02
N SER A 170 1.78 -24.50 -12.72
CA SER A 170 2.76 -24.75 -11.66
C SER A 170 3.29 -26.19 -11.70
N ARG A 171 2.42 -27.17 -11.93
CA ARG A 171 2.82 -28.58 -12.00
C ARG A 171 3.76 -28.85 -13.18
N ILE A 172 3.48 -28.27 -14.36
CA ILE A 172 4.31 -28.39 -15.55
C ILE A 172 5.71 -27.82 -15.29
N LEU A 173 5.80 -26.59 -14.78
CA LEU A 173 7.06 -25.91 -14.49
C LEU A 173 7.87 -26.57 -13.36
N SER A 174 7.18 -27.17 -12.37
CA SER A 174 7.85 -27.81 -11.23
C SER A 174 8.44 -29.18 -11.56
N LYS A 175 7.78 -29.96 -12.41
CA LYS A 175 8.25 -31.31 -12.78
C LYS A 175 9.36 -31.28 -13.82
N SER A 176 9.40 -30.27 -14.69
CA SER A 176 10.53 -30.06 -15.60
C SER A 176 11.83 -29.81 -14.86
N GLU A 177 11.78 -29.13 -13.71
CA GLU A 177 12.93 -28.85 -12.85
C GLU A 177 13.39 -30.12 -12.09
N GLU A 178 12.44 -30.91 -11.55
CA GLU A 178 12.72 -32.20 -10.88
C GLU A 178 13.36 -33.23 -11.84
N GLU A 179 12.89 -33.32 -13.10
CA GLU A 179 13.51 -34.18 -14.12
C GLU A 179 14.92 -33.71 -14.53
N GLU A 180 15.21 -32.41 -14.48
CA GLU A 180 16.53 -31.87 -14.79
C GLU A 180 17.52 -32.14 -13.63
N GLU A 181 17.06 -32.08 -12.37
CA GLU A 181 17.84 -32.45 -11.19
C GLU A 181 18.11 -33.96 -11.10
N GLU A 182 17.10 -34.82 -11.31
CA GLU A 182 17.30 -36.29 -11.37
C GLU A 182 18.26 -36.67 -12.49
N ARG A 183 18.18 -36.02 -13.66
CA ARG A 183 19.09 -36.29 -14.77
C ARG A 183 20.48 -35.70 -14.58
N ALA A 184 20.63 -34.57 -13.89
CA ALA A 184 21.96 -34.07 -13.50
C ALA A 184 22.66 -35.11 -12.61
N LEU A 185 21.91 -35.78 -11.74
CA LEU A 185 22.39 -36.88 -10.91
C LEU A 185 22.68 -38.15 -11.73
N GLU A 186 21.84 -38.49 -12.71
CA GLU A 186 22.09 -39.59 -13.67
C GLU A 186 23.27 -39.32 -14.60
N THR A 187 23.52 -38.05 -14.98
CA THR A 187 24.64 -37.65 -15.84
C THR A 187 25.97 -37.68 -15.07
N GLN A 188 25.92 -37.42 -13.76
CA GLN A 188 27.05 -37.64 -12.85
C GLN A 188 27.34 -39.13 -12.63
N THR A 189 26.30 -39.99 -12.57
CA THR A 189 26.48 -41.46 -12.43
C THR A 189 26.79 -42.17 -13.76
N SER A 190 26.32 -41.67 -14.89
CA SER A 190 26.64 -42.20 -16.22
C SER A 190 28.08 -41.88 -16.60
N ARG A 191 28.58 -40.66 -16.35
CA ARG A 191 30.02 -40.32 -16.49
C ARG A 191 30.92 -41.26 -15.68
N ALA A 192 30.49 -41.70 -14.51
CA ALA A 192 31.22 -42.68 -13.70
C ALA A 192 31.14 -44.13 -14.24
N ARG A 193 30.14 -44.45 -15.08
CA ARG A 193 29.97 -45.76 -15.73
C ARG A 193 30.62 -45.83 -17.12
N THR A 194 30.67 -44.74 -17.88
CA THR A 194 31.30 -44.71 -19.21
C THR A 194 32.82 -44.81 -19.14
N ASP A 195 33.45 -44.35 -18.05
CA ASP A 195 34.90 -44.48 -17.82
C ASP A 195 35.36 -45.92 -17.53
N LEU A 196 34.43 -46.86 -17.28
CA LEU A 196 34.75 -48.25 -16.92
C LEU A 196 34.41 -49.29 -18.00
N LEU A 197 33.75 -48.92 -19.12
CA LEU A 197 33.20 -49.90 -20.08
C LEU A 197 33.52 -49.67 -21.57
N LEU A 198 34.20 -48.60 -21.98
CA LEU A 198 34.59 -48.44 -23.40
C LEU A 198 35.97 -49.04 -23.70
N GLY A 199 35.97 -50.36 -23.85
CA GLY A 199 36.94 -51.07 -24.68
C GLY A 199 36.36 -51.33 -26.07
N ALA A 200 37.11 -50.92 -27.10
CA ALA A 200 37.03 -51.30 -28.52
C ALA A 200 35.77 -50.89 -29.34
N ASP A 201 36.04 -50.19 -30.46
CA ASP A 201 35.28 -50.13 -31.72
C ASP A 201 34.15 -49.12 -32.00
N ASP A 202 34.03 -47.99 -31.27
CA ASP A 202 33.13 -46.90 -31.72
C ASP A 202 33.88 -45.74 -32.40
N VAL A 203 33.52 -45.50 -33.66
CA VAL A 203 33.95 -44.36 -34.48
C VAL A 203 33.61 -43.05 -33.75
N PRO A 204 34.53 -42.09 -33.62
CA PRO A 204 34.24 -40.82 -32.96
C PRO A 204 33.13 -40.06 -33.70
N ILE A 205 32.07 -39.69 -32.99
CA ILE A 205 30.98 -38.85 -33.52
C ILE A 205 31.54 -37.44 -33.72
N GLU A 206 31.71 -37.03 -34.98
CA GLU A 206 32.12 -35.67 -35.34
C GLU A 206 30.89 -34.74 -35.36
N VAL A 207 30.91 -33.69 -34.53
CA VAL A 207 29.84 -32.68 -34.46
C VAL A 207 30.33 -31.41 -35.16
N THR A 208 29.63 -31.00 -36.22
CA THR A 208 29.93 -29.77 -36.98
C THR A 208 28.91 -28.69 -36.68
N LEU A 209 29.39 -27.47 -36.37
CA LEU A 209 28.54 -26.31 -36.09
C LEU A 209 28.36 -25.47 -37.36
N PHE A 210 27.11 -25.32 -37.81
CA PHE A 210 26.76 -24.45 -38.93
C PHE A 210 25.97 -23.21 -38.46
N GLN A 211 26.09 -22.10 -39.19
CA GLN A 211 25.30 -20.88 -38.96
C GLN A 211 24.04 -20.90 -39.84
N ASP A 212 22.86 -20.60 -39.29
CA ASP A 212 21.64 -20.39 -40.09
C ASP A 212 21.80 -19.13 -40.95
N ILE A 213 21.73 -19.30 -42.28
CA ILE A 213 21.85 -18.23 -43.28
C ILE A 213 20.61 -18.15 -44.16
N THR A 214 19.48 -18.72 -43.72
CA THR A 214 18.22 -18.77 -44.48
C THR A 214 17.77 -17.37 -44.91
N ASP A 215 17.93 -16.35 -44.05
CA ASP A 215 17.54 -14.96 -44.35
C ASP A 215 18.44 -14.25 -45.39
N MET A 216 19.59 -14.84 -45.74
CA MET A 216 20.48 -14.32 -46.78
C MET A 216 20.03 -14.72 -48.20
N TYR A 217 19.09 -15.65 -48.30
CA TYR A 217 18.55 -16.14 -49.56
C TYR A 217 17.08 -15.74 -49.71
N GLU A 218 16.69 -15.44 -50.94
CA GLU A 218 15.30 -15.30 -51.34
C GLU A 218 14.78 -16.67 -51.83
N LEU A 219 13.60 -17.06 -51.35
CA LEU A 219 12.94 -18.31 -51.69
C LEU A 219 11.74 -18.02 -52.59
N THR A 220 11.73 -18.59 -53.79
CA THR A 220 10.58 -18.55 -54.69
C THR A 220 10.08 -19.97 -54.98
N VAL A 221 8.80 -20.11 -55.28
CA VAL A 221 8.15 -21.40 -55.49
C VAL A 221 7.44 -21.42 -56.85
N SER A 222 7.37 -22.59 -57.46
CA SER A 222 6.72 -22.83 -58.77
C SER A 222 5.25 -22.38 -58.82
N SER A 223 4.50 -22.61 -57.74
CA SER A 223 3.08 -22.27 -57.64
C SER A 223 2.67 -21.90 -56.24
N ARG A 224 1.50 -21.29 -56.11
CA ARG A 224 0.95 -20.77 -54.83
C ARG A 224 2.00 -19.98 -54.01
N PRO A 225 2.58 -18.90 -54.57
CA PRO A 225 3.62 -18.12 -53.90
C PRO A 225 3.16 -17.52 -52.56
N ALA A 226 1.86 -17.33 -52.36
CA ALA A 226 1.27 -16.93 -51.09
C ALA A 226 1.55 -17.93 -49.94
N LEU A 227 1.82 -19.21 -50.25
CA LEU A 227 2.17 -20.24 -49.28
C LEU A 227 3.68 -20.37 -49.05
N ALA A 228 4.52 -19.68 -49.82
CA ALA A 228 5.98 -19.75 -49.66
C ALA A 228 6.48 -19.38 -48.25
N PRO A 229 5.90 -18.40 -47.52
CA PRO A 229 6.32 -18.08 -46.16
C PRO A 229 6.19 -19.25 -45.17
N ALA A 230 5.29 -20.20 -45.41
CA ALA A 230 5.13 -21.40 -44.58
C ALA A 230 6.39 -22.27 -44.54
N LEU A 231 7.23 -22.19 -45.57
CA LEU A 231 8.50 -22.92 -45.61
C LEU A 231 9.55 -22.36 -44.65
N LEU A 232 9.37 -21.14 -44.14
CA LEU A 232 10.38 -20.38 -43.41
C LEU A 232 9.95 -20.01 -41.99
N ASP A 233 8.71 -20.34 -41.58
CA ASP A 233 8.11 -19.90 -40.32
C ASP A 233 8.52 -20.71 -39.07
N ASN A 234 9.53 -21.58 -39.20
CA ASN A 234 9.98 -22.54 -38.19
C ASN A 234 8.87 -23.47 -37.63
N SER A 235 7.77 -23.68 -38.35
CA SER A 235 6.67 -24.54 -37.94
C SER A 235 6.59 -25.79 -38.82
N THR A 236 6.33 -26.93 -38.21
CA THR A 236 5.99 -28.16 -38.93
C THR A 236 4.49 -28.29 -39.19
N GLU A 237 3.67 -27.35 -38.72
CA GLU A 237 2.21 -27.42 -38.87
C GLU A 237 1.74 -26.79 -40.18
N THR A 238 2.47 -25.79 -40.63
CA THR A 238 2.29 -25.10 -41.91
C THR A 238 3.10 -25.79 -43.01
N PHE A 239 2.69 -25.56 -44.25
CA PHE A 239 3.33 -26.16 -45.42
C PHE A 239 3.07 -25.34 -46.68
N TRP A 240 4.00 -25.45 -47.63
CA TRP A 240 3.73 -25.12 -49.02
C TRP A 240 3.17 -26.34 -49.73
N GLU A 241 2.08 -26.14 -50.49
CA GLU A 241 1.49 -27.16 -51.35
C GLU A 241 1.56 -26.67 -52.80
N SER A 242 2.08 -27.51 -53.70
CA SER A 242 2.10 -27.21 -55.13
C SER A 242 0.68 -27.24 -55.72
N ASP A 243 0.41 -26.48 -56.78
CA ASP A 243 -0.90 -26.49 -57.43
C ASP A 243 -1.14 -27.71 -58.34
N GLU A 244 -2.42 -28.01 -58.59
CA GLU A 244 -2.83 -29.05 -59.54
C GLU A 244 -2.56 -28.61 -61.00
N GLU A 245 -2.53 -27.30 -61.26
CA GLU A 245 -2.22 -26.72 -62.57
C GLU A 245 -0.76 -26.95 -63.02
N ASP A 246 0.13 -27.33 -62.11
CA ASP A 246 1.52 -27.72 -62.40
C ASP A 246 1.64 -29.15 -62.96
N ARG A 247 0.52 -29.82 -63.23
CA ARG A 247 0.52 -31.19 -63.74
C ARG A 247 1.29 -31.31 -65.06
N GLY A 248 2.44 -31.99 -65.01
CA GLY A 248 3.36 -32.17 -66.14
C GLY A 248 4.48 -31.12 -66.22
N LYS A 249 4.52 -30.15 -65.31
CA LYS A 249 5.64 -29.22 -65.09
C LYS A 249 6.41 -29.60 -63.82
N PRO A 250 7.70 -29.25 -63.72
CA PRO A 250 8.47 -29.50 -62.49
C PRO A 250 7.96 -28.61 -61.35
N LYS A 251 7.67 -29.21 -60.20
CA LYS A 251 7.33 -28.49 -58.97
C LYS A 251 8.64 -28.07 -58.31
N THR A 252 8.91 -26.78 -58.23
CA THR A 252 10.23 -26.26 -57.83
C THR A 252 10.18 -25.27 -56.66
N ILE A 253 11.25 -25.29 -55.86
CA ILE A 253 11.62 -24.25 -54.91
C ILE A 253 12.99 -23.70 -55.34
N GLU A 254 13.07 -22.41 -55.64
CA GLU A 254 14.31 -21.74 -56.03
C GLU A 254 14.86 -20.89 -54.89
N LEU A 255 16.18 -20.88 -54.76
CA LEU A 255 16.94 -20.22 -53.72
C LEU A 255 17.98 -19.32 -54.39
N THR A 256 17.77 -18.00 -54.29
CA THR A 256 18.63 -16.96 -54.87
C THR A 256 19.36 -16.19 -53.77
N PRO A 257 20.62 -15.78 -53.94
CA PRO A 257 21.28 -14.89 -52.98
C PRO A 257 20.64 -13.49 -53.06
N GLY A 258 20.35 -12.86 -51.91
CA GLY A 258 19.76 -11.51 -51.86
C GLY A 258 18.53 -11.35 -50.96
N GLY A 259 18.43 -12.15 -49.89
CA GLY A 259 17.30 -12.15 -48.95
C GLY A 259 17.14 -10.87 -48.11
N ARG A 260 16.21 -10.91 -47.15
CA ARG A 260 15.71 -9.73 -46.40
C ARG A 260 16.78 -8.98 -45.59
N ALA A 261 17.88 -9.64 -45.24
CA ALA A 261 19.04 -9.01 -44.64
C ALA A 261 19.93 -8.39 -45.74
N GLY A 262 19.67 -7.13 -46.10
CA GLY A 262 20.42 -6.41 -47.13
C GLY A 262 21.93 -6.24 -46.83
N PRO A 263 22.73 -5.73 -47.79
CA PRO A 263 24.20 -5.71 -47.72
C PRO A 263 24.80 -4.62 -46.80
N SER A 264 24.14 -4.25 -45.70
CA SER A 264 24.61 -3.15 -44.82
C SER A 264 25.59 -3.56 -43.73
N ALA A 265 26.05 -4.81 -43.67
CA ALA A 265 27.15 -5.21 -42.80
C ALA A 265 28.49 -5.07 -43.56
N SER A 266 29.00 -3.84 -43.65
CA SER A 266 30.37 -3.60 -44.06
C SER A 266 31.33 -4.32 -43.10
N GLY A 267 31.91 -5.46 -43.52
CA GLY A 267 33.11 -6.02 -42.90
C GLY A 267 33.16 -7.53 -42.58
N THR A 268 32.10 -8.32 -42.75
CA THR A 268 32.14 -9.75 -42.41
C THR A 268 32.42 -10.65 -43.61
N ALA A 269 33.44 -11.51 -43.50
CA ALA A 269 33.76 -12.57 -44.45
C ALA A 269 32.49 -13.36 -44.85
N ALA A 270 32.23 -13.46 -46.15
CA ALA A 270 31.02 -14.09 -46.70
C ALA A 270 30.85 -15.52 -46.17
N CYS A 271 29.75 -15.78 -45.44
CA CYS A 271 29.36 -17.15 -45.07
C CYS A 271 28.94 -17.90 -46.35
N GLN A 272 29.53 -19.07 -46.58
CA GLN A 272 29.21 -19.89 -47.74
C GLN A 272 28.17 -20.94 -47.36
N LEU A 273 27.10 -21.09 -48.16
CA LEU A 273 26.11 -22.14 -47.97
C LEU A 273 26.76 -23.53 -48.03
N ALA A 274 26.56 -24.32 -46.98
CA ALA A 274 27.17 -25.62 -46.79
C ALA A 274 26.13 -26.74 -46.66
N LEU A 275 24.90 -26.43 -46.26
CA LEU A 275 23.85 -27.42 -46.01
C LEU A 275 22.47 -26.86 -46.35
N ILE A 276 21.68 -27.62 -47.11
CA ILE A 276 20.24 -27.37 -47.31
C ILE A 276 19.48 -28.45 -46.54
N ALA A 277 18.60 -28.05 -45.62
CA ALA A 277 17.77 -28.96 -44.84
C ALA A 277 16.28 -28.76 -45.21
N ILE A 278 15.58 -29.83 -45.55
CA ILE A 278 14.18 -29.79 -45.99
C ILE A 278 13.35 -30.76 -45.16
N HIS A 279 12.25 -30.31 -44.58
CA HIS A 279 11.37 -31.17 -43.80
C HIS A 279 10.24 -31.76 -44.66
N VAL A 280 10.18 -33.10 -44.70
CA VAL A 280 9.13 -33.86 -45.38
C VAL A 280 8.40 -34.75 -44.36
N ASP A 281 7.07 -34.76 -44.43
CA ASP A 281 6.22 -35.52 -43.52
C ASP A 281 5.10 -36.24 -44.28
N ASN A 282 5.48 -37.32 -44.96
CA ASN A 282 4.56 -38.18 -45.71
C ASN A 282 3.58 -38.94 -44.79
N SER A 283 3.83 -38.93 -43.47
CA SER A 283 2.93 -39.54 -42.48
C SER A 283 1.65 -38.71 -42.30
N ARG A 284 1.77 -37.37 -42.30
CA ARG A 284 0.63 -36.45 -42.30
C ARG A 284 0.12 -36.12 -43.70
N ASP A 285 1.01 -36.06 -44.69
CA ASP A 285 0.69 -35.64 -46.06
C ASP A 285 0.34 -36.82 -46.98
N VAL A 286 -0.59 -37.67 -46.53
CA VAL A 286 -0.91 -38.96 -47.19
C VAL A 286 -1.38 -38.82 -48.65
N ALA A 287 -1.99 -37.69 -49.00
CA ALA A 287 -2.48 -37.37 -50.34
C ALA A 287 -1.59 -36.38 -51.12
N CYS A 288 -0.41 -36.04 -50.59
CA CYS A 288 0.53 -35.08 -51.18
C CYS A 288 2.00 -35.51 -50.98
N LYS A 289 2.27 -36.80 -51.15
CA LYS A 289 3.53 -37.44 -50.74
C LYS A 289 4.69 -37.08 -51.65
N VAL A 290 5.84 -36.77 -51.05
CA VAL A 290 7.09 -36.55 -51.77
C VAL A 290 7.91 -37.83 -51.78
N THR A 291 8.33 -38.29 -52.96
CA THR A 291 9.15 -39.51 -53.12
C THR A 291 10.57 -39.20 -53.56
N SER A 292 10.82 -38.05 -54.19
CA SER A 292 12.19 -37.64 -54.51
C SER A 292 12.38 -36.14 -54.61
N LEU A 293 13.61 -35.71 -54.29
CA LEU A 293 14.09 -34.33 -54.34
C LEU A 293 15.32 -34.26 -55.25
N LEU A 294 15.26 -33.43 -56.29
CA LEU A 294 16.36 -33.21 -57.23
C LEU A 294 16.91 -31.80 -57.00
N LEU A 295 18.16 -31.70 -56.55
CA LEU A 295 18.83 -30.43 -56.32
C LEU A 295 19.69 -30.06 -57.52
N TYR A 296 19.45 -28.88 -58.06
CA TYR A 296 20.21 -28.25 -59.13
C TYR A 296 20.96 -27.01 -58.62
N GLY A 297 22.12 -26.69 -59.21
CA GLY A 297 22.88 -25.47 -58.92
C GLY A 297 23.61 -24.88 -60.14
N GLY A 298 23.86 -23.56 -60.12
CA GLY A 298 24.44 -22.83 -61.26
C GLY A 298 25.05 -21.46 -60.89
N SER A 299 25.78 -20.83 -61.83
CA SER A 299 26.73 -19.73 -61.55
C SER A 299 26.27 -18.28 -61.86
N HIS A 300 25.05 -18.01 -62.36
CA HIS A 300 24.33 -16.71 -62.31
C HIS A 300 22.94 -16.82 -63.00
N ILE A 301 21.94 -16.00 -62.63
CA ILE A 301 20.70 -15.81 -63.41
C ILE A 301 20.97 -14.80 -64.54
N ASN A 302 20.77 -15.16 -65.82
CA ASN A 302 20.80 -14.17 -66.90
C ASN A 302 19.48 -13.38 -66.92
N ASN A 303 19.52 -12.10 -66.51
CA ASN A 303 18.35 -11.20 -66.43
C ASN A 303 17.65 -10.92 -67.78
N ALA A 304 18.22 -11.35 -68.92
CA ALA A 304 17.67 -11.13 -70.25
C ALA A 304 16.81 -12.30 -70.80
N THR A 305 16.95 -13.52 -70.26
CA THR A 305 16.23 -14.71 -70.75
C THR A 305 15.55 -15.52 -69.65
N GLY A 306 15.82 -15.24 -68.37
CA GLY A 306 15.22 -15.97 -67.24
C GLY A 306 15.69 -17.42 -67.08
N THR A 307 16.63 -17.88 -67.90
CA THR A 307 17.16 -19.26 -67.86
C THR A 307 18.65 -19.24 -67.54
N GLY A 308 19.00 -19.49 -66.27
CA GLY A 308 20.36 -19.85 -65.88
C GLY A 308 20.64 -21.32 -66.22
N GLU A 309 21.87 -21.64 -66.62
CA GLU A 309 22.30 -23.02 -66.86
C GLU A 309 22.46 -23.72 -65.50
N LEU A 310 21.46 -24.52 -65.12
CA LEU A 310 21.44 -25.27 -63.87
C LEU A 310 21.85 -26.71 -64.12
N SER A 311 22.87 -27.16 -63.40
CA SER A 311 23.33 -28.54 -63.42
C SER A 311 22.72 -29.32 -62.26
N LEU A 312 22.31 -30.57 -62.51
CA LEU A 312 21.82 -31.46 -61.44
C LEU A 312 22.99 -31.84 -60.54
N LEU A 313 22.92 -31.46 -59.27
CA LEU A 313 23.96 -31.74 -58.26
C LEU A 313 23.69 -33.04 -57.51
N ARG A 314 22.43 -33.30 -57.12
CA ARG A 314 22.06 -34.47 -56.32
C ARG A 314 20.60 -34.87 -56.53
N THR A 315 20.33 -36.17 -56.52
CA THR A 315 18.98 -36.73 -56.39
C THR A 315 18.88 -37.45 -55.05
N ILE A 316 17.83 -37.18 -54.28
CA ILE A 316 17.56 -37.78 -52.98
C ILE A 316 16.22 -38.51 -53.06
N GLU A 317 16.23 -39.81 -52.78
CA GLU A 317 15.02 -40.60 -52.63
C GLU A 317 14.46 -40.46 -51.21
N ILE A 318 13.14 -40.34 -51.12
CA ILE A 318 12.42 -40.10 -49.87
C ILE A 318 11.51 -41.29 -49.60
N ASP A 319 11.61 -41.83 -48.38
CA ASP A 319 10.73 -42.91 -47.93
C ASP A 319 9.26 -42.44 -47.97
N PRO A 320 8.32 -43.21 -48.55
CA PRO A 320 6.88 -42.95 -48.48
C PRO A 320 6.29 -42.80 -47.06
N ALA A 321 7.03 -43.20 -46.02
CA ALA A 321 6.71 -43.01 -44.61
C ALA A 321 7.61 -41.98 -43.90
N ALA A 322 8.44 -41.22 -44.64
CA ALA A 322 9.35 -40.24 -44.09
C ALA A 322 8.62 -39.17 -43.26
N CYS A 323 9.12 -38.93 -42.04
CA CYS A 323 8.76 -37.82 -41.16
C CYS A 323 10.06 -37.26 -40.55
N ALA A 324 10.84 -36.56 -41.36
CA ALA A 324 12.19 -36.16 -40.98
C ALA A 324 12.72 -34.96 -41.79
N TRP A 325 13.77 -34.34 -41.25
CA TRP A 325 14.62 -33.40 -41.96
C TRP A 325 15.56 -34.15 -42.90
N GLN A 326 15.53 -33.76 -44.17
CA GLN A 326 16.44 -34.24 -45.21
C GLN A 326 17.53 -33.22 -45.41
N THR A 327 18.73 -33.59 -45.00
CA THR A 327 19.91 -32.72 -45.04
C THR A 327 20.76 -33.03 -46.28
N ILE A 328 21.01 -32.01 -47.08
CA ILE A 328 21.73 -32.08 -48.35
C ILE A 328 23.02 -31.27 -48.19
N PRO A 329 24.16 -31.92 -47.88
CA PRO A 329 25.43 -31.23 -47.78
C PRO A 329 25.89 -30.79 -49.17
N LEU A 330 26.36 -29.55 -49.26
CA LEU A 330 26.93 -28.96 -50.46
C LEU A 330 28.45 -28.98 -50.35
N THR A 331 29.11 -29.45 -51.40
CA THR A 331 30.57 -29.40 -51.47
C THR A 331 31.00 -27.94 -51.65
N PRO A 332 31.92 -27.39 -50.82
CA PRO A 332 32.40 -26.03 -51.02
C PRO A 332 33.10 -25.97 -52.40
N PRO A 333 32.62 -25.14 -53.35
CA PRO A 333 33.26 -24.99 -54.64
C PRO A 333 34.64 -24.35 -54.44
N GLY A 334 35.69 -25.04 -54.90
CA GLY A 334 36.92 -24.36 -55.27
C GLY A 334 36.56 -23.31 -56.31
N SER A 335 36.70 -22.03 -55.98
CA SER A 335 36.45 -20.89 -56.87
C SER A 335 35.01 -20.78 -57.43
N GLY A 336 34.14 -20.07 -56.69
CA GLY A 336 33.23 -19.11 -57.33
C GLY A 336 31.91 -19.60 -57.96
N THR A 337 31.32 -20.73 -57.56
CA THR A 337 29.94 -21.02 -58.01
C THR A 337 28.95 -20.15 -57.24
N SER A 338 28.22 -19.28 -57.96
CA SER A 338 27.20 -18.40 -57.40
C SER A 338 26.09 -19.17 -56.68
N GLY A 339 25.49 -18.56 -55.67
CA GLY A 339 24.52 -19.19 -54.78
C GLY A 339 23.11 -19.38 -55.34
N HIS A 340 22.91 -19.72 -56.62
CA HIS A 340 21.58 -20.08 -57.11
C HIS A 340 21.35 -21.60 -57.02
N TYR A 341 20.33 -22.01 -56.27
CA TYR A 341 19.92 -23.41 -56.16
C TYR A 341 18.44 -23.59 -56.52
N ARG A 342 18.11 -24.70 -57.21
CA ARG A 342 16.73 -25.07 -57.53
C ARG A 342 16.48 -26.49 -57.04
N LEU A 343 15.46 -26.66 -56.23
CA LEU A 343 14.98 -27.95 -55.76
C LEU A 343 13.74 -28.34 -56.57
N GLU A 344 13.81 -29.40 -57.36
CA GLU A 344 12.65 -30.01 -58.02
C GLU A 344 12.11 -31.17 -57.18
N ILE A 345 10.81 -31.15 -56.92
CA ILE A 345 10.12 -32.07 -56.01
C ILE A 345 9.22 -33.00 -56.83
N ARG A 346 9.34 -34.31 -56.58
CA ARG A 346 8.58 -35.34 -57.29
C ARG A 346 7.86 -36.26 -56.33
N GLY A 347 6.69 -36.73 -56.76
CA GLY A 347 5.82 -37.62 -56.01
C GLY A 347 4.69 -38.18 -56.87
N PRO A 348 3.97 -39.20 -56.39
CA PRO A 348 2.88 -39.84 -57.11
C PRO A 348 1.62 -38.96 -57.21
N ASP A 349 1.49 -37.99 -56.31
CA ASP A 349 0.28 -37.18 -56.17
C ASP A 349 0.29 -35.93 -57.08
N ALA A 350 -0.92 -35.49 -57.45
CA ALA A 350 -1.11 -34.32 -58.32
C ALA A 350 -0.57 -33.04 -57.68
N THR A 351 -0.59 -32.94 -56.35
CA THR A 351 -0.01 -31.87 -55.54
C THR A 351 0.98 -32.46 -54.52
N LEU A 352 2.01 -31.72 -54.14
CA LEU A 352 3.04 -32.17 -53.19
C LEU A 352 3.21 -31.15 -52.07
N ARG A 353 3.56 -31.61 -50.87
CA ARG A 353 3.77 -30.73 -49.70
C ARG A 353 5.19 -30.78 -49.18
N ILE A 354 5.74 -29.60 -48.89
CA ILE A 354 6.97 -29.41 -48.15
C ILE A 354 6.66 -28.53 -46.95
N ARG A 355 7.15 -28.90 -45.76
CA ARG A 355 6.81 -28.19 -44.51
C ARG A 355 7.79 -27.08 -44.19
N GLN A 356 9.09 -27.35 -44.29
CA GLN A 356 10.14 -26.38 -43.93
C GLN A 356 11.35 -26.48 -44.84
N VAL A 357 12.06 -25.36 -44.99
CA VAL A 357 13.37 -25.26 -45.64
C VAL A 357 14.30 -24.41 -44.76
N LYS A 358 15.50 -24.93 -44.50
CA LYS A 358 16.56 -24.27 -43.74
C LYS A 358 17.89 -24.33 -44.48
N LEU A 359 18.63 -23.24 -44.43
CA LEU A 359 19.90 -23.07 -45.11
C LEU A 359 20.99 -22.78 -44.08
N TYR A 360 22.05 -23.58 -44.07
CA TYR A 360 23.15 -23.38 -43.15
C TYR A 360 24.48 -23.18 -43.87
N GLY A 361 25.32 -22.29 -43.35
CA GLY A 361 26.62 -21.95 -43.91
C GLY A 361 27.78 -22.05 -42.93
N THR A 362 28.99 -22.01 -43.49
CA THR A 362 30.26 -21.98 -42.74
C THR A 362 30.99 -20.66 -42.96
N ARG A 363 31.72 -20.20 -41.93
CA ARG A 363 32.61 -19.03 -42.02
C ARG A 363 34.00 -19.47 -42.48
N ALA A 364 34.60 -18.73 -43.41
CA ALA A 364 35.91 -19.05 -43.97
C ALA A 364 37.10 -18.92 -42.99
N SER A 365 36.92 -18.31 -41.81
CA SER A 365 37.99 -18.22 -40.78
C SER A 365 37.77 -19.27 -39.69
N ASN A 366 38.37 -20.45 -39.84
CA ASN A 366 38.80 -21.34 -38.73
C ASN A 366 39.56 -22.58 -39.25
N LEU A 367 40.48 -22.40 -40.21
CA LEU A 367 41.45 -23.44 -40.56
C LEU A 367 42.78 -23.33 -39.79
N THR A 368 42.89 -22.39 -38.83
CA THR A 368 44.09 -22.23 -37.99
C THR A 368 43.70 -21.92 -36.54
N ALA A 369 43.27 -22.94 -35.78
CA ALA A 369 43.19 -22.86 -34.32
C ALA A 369 43.27 -24.28 -33.72
N SER A 370 44.42 -24.92 -33.91
CA SER A 370 44.96 -25.77 -32.84
C SER A 370 45.51 -24.81 -31.78
N GLU A 371 45.22 -25.04 -30.50
CA GLU A 371 45.61 -24.23 -29.33
C GLU A 371 44.62 -23.13 -28.90
N ALA A 372 43.46 -23.54 -28.38
CA ALA A 372 42.74 -22.80 -27.34
C ALA A 372 42.36 -23.78 -26.21
N PRO A 373 42.42 -23.37 -24.93
CA PRO A 373 42.15 -24.27 -23.82
C PRO A 373 40.72 -24.80 -23.94
N GLN A 374 40.57 -26.12 -23.86
CA GLN A 374 39.29 -26.83 -23.88
C GLN A 374 38.36 -26.25 -22.81
N GLN A 375 37.54 -25.28 -23.20
CA GLN A 375 36.32 -24.97 -22.46
C GLN A 375 35.47 -26.24 -22.50
N PRO A 376 34.83 -26.64 -21.38
CA PRO A 376 33.97 -27.81 -21.38
C PRO A 376 32.92 -27.59 -22.47
N VAL A 377 32.94 -28.43 -23.49
CA VAL A 377 31.96 -28.44 -24.58
C VAL A 377 30.60 -28.43 -23.89
N ALA A 378 29.88 -27.31 -23.97
CA ALA A 378 28.52 -27.22 -23.46
C ALA A 378 27.76 -28.37 -24.13
N THR A 379 27.32 -29.33 -23.34
CA THR A 379 26.54 -30.47 -23.84
C THR A 379 25.38 -29.93 -24.65
N LEU A 380 25.42 -30.13 -25.97
CA LEU A 380 24.38 -29.67 -26.87
C LEU A 380 23.04 -30.23 -26.39
N PRO A 381 22.00 -29.39 -26.28
CA PRO A 381 20.73 -29.84 -25.78
C PRO A 381 20.14 -30.89 -26.74
N THR A 382 19.72 -32.02 -26.19
CA THR A 382 18.99 -33.06 -26.93
C THR A 382 17.68 -32.49 -27.48
N PRO A 383 17.12 -33.08 -28.56
CA PRO A 383 15.83 -32.63 -29.11
C PRO A 383 14.70 -32.57 -28.07
N ARG A 384 14.67 -33.52 -27.13
CA ARG A 384 13.73 -33.52 -26.00
C ARG A 384 13.94 -32.33 -25.05
N GLN A 385 15.19 -31.93 -24.78
CA GLN A 385 15.50 -30.75 -23.97
C GLN A 385 15.08 -29.46 -24.65
N VAL A 386 15.30 -29.35 -25.96
CA VAL A 386 14.83 -28.20 -26.75
C VAL A 386 13.30 -28.11 -26.68
N GLN A 387 12.61 -29.23 -26.87
CA GLN A 387 11.14 -29.30 -26.84
C GLN A 387 10.57 -28.96 -25.46
N SER A 388 11.18 -29.48 -24.38
CA SER A 388 10.79 -29.15 -23.01
C SER A 388 10.98 -27.65 -22.72
N ARG A 389 12.10 -27.05 -23.14
CA ARG A 389 12.35 -25.61 -23.01
C ARG A 389 11.32 -24.77 -23.77
N LEU A 390 10.93 -25.19 -24.97
CA LEU A 390 9.88 -24.51 -25.75
C LEU A 390 8.51 -24.60 -25.05
N CYS A 391 8.17 -25.75 -24.47
CA CYS A 391 6.96 -25.92 -23.67
C CYS A 391 6.98 -25.05 -22.41
N GLU A 392 8.12 -24.97 -21.74
CA GLU A 392 8.33 -24.12 -20.57
C GLU A 392 8.18 -22.64 -20.92
N GLN A 393 8.85 -22.17 -21.97
CA GLN A 393 8.74 -20.79 -22.46
C GLN A 393 7.30 -20.41 -22.78
N GLU A 394 6.56 -21.30 -23.45
CA GLU A 394 5.14 -21.09 -23.74
C GLU A 394 4.29 -21.04 -22.47
N THR A 395 4.58 -21.92 -21.52
CA THR A 395 3.91 -21.96 -20.21
C THR A 395 4.15 -20.68 -19.42
N LEU A 396 5.35 -20.13 -19.47
CA LEU A 396 5.69 -18.84 -18.90
C LEU A 396 4.97 -17.68 -19.60
N ARG A 397 4.91 -17.70 -20.94
CA ARG A 397 4.18 -16.70 -21.74
C ARG A 397 2.70 -16.67 -21.36
N VAL A 398 2.05 -17.83 -21.33
CA VAL A 398 0.63 -17.94 -20.95
C VAL A 398 0.43 -17.54 -19.48
N PHE A 399 1.36 -17.88 -18.58
CA PHE A 399 1.30 -17.42 -17.19
C PHE A 399 1.40 -15.90 -17.08
N ARG A 400 2.34 -15.24 -17.77
CA ARG A 400 2.47 -13.78 -17.82
C ARG A 400 1.23 -13.12 -18.39
N LEU A 401 0.67 -13.69 -19.45
CA LEU A 401 -0.57 -13.21 -20.06
C LEU A 401 -1.76 -13.30 -19.09
N LEU A 402 -1.97 -14.46 -18.47
CA LEU A 402 -3.08 -14.68 -17.52
C LEU A 402 -2.94 -13.83 -16.26
N THR A 403 -1.72 -13.72 -15.73
CA THR A 403 -1.45 -12.83 -14.60
C THR A 403 -1.63 -11.38 -15.01
N GLY A 404 -1.10 -10.95 -16.16
CA GLY A 404 -1.36 -9.63 -16.73
C GLY A 404 -2.86 -9.31 -16.90
N GLN A 405 -3.73 -10.27 -17.17
CA GLN A 405 -5.17 -10.01 -17.30
C GLN A 405 -5.91 -10.02 -15.96
N VAL A 406 -5.56 -10.95 -15.07
CA VAL A 406 -6.12 -11.06 -13.71
C VAL A 406 -5.66 -9.91 -12.80
N PHE A 407 -4.44 -9.42 -13.01
CA PHE A 407 -3.79 -8.39 -12.22
C PHE A 407 -3.65 -7.03 -12.95
N GLY A 408 -3.73 -6.97 -14.29
CA GLY A 408 -3.29 -5.81 -15.07
C GLY A 408 -4.34 -4.85 -15.63
N LYS A 409 -5.63 -5.01 -15.33
CA LYS A 409 -6.53 -3.82 -15.36
C LYS A 409 -6.19 -2.79 -14.28
N LEU A 410 -5.26 -3.11 -13.37
CA LEU A 410 -4.53 -2.13 -12.53
C LEU A 410 -3.27 -1.54 -13.20
N LEU A 411 -2.87 -2.01 -14.38
CA LEU A 411 -1.64 -1.62 -15.10
C LEU A 411 -1.92 -0.71 -16.33
N GLU A 412 -3.05 -0.88 -17.03
CA GLU A 412 -3.35 -0.12 -18.27
C GLU A 412 -3.90 1.30 -18.04
N GLU A 413 -4.48 1.63 -16.87
CA GLU A 413 -4.96 3.00 -16.61
C GLU A 413 -3.82 4.04 -16.49
N THR A 414 -2.55 3.61 -16.57
CA THR A 414 -1.37 4.51 -16.50
C THR A 414 -0.69 4.76 -17.86
N SER A 415 -1.04 4.03 -18.94
CA SER A 415 -0.40 4.18 -20.25
C SER A 415 -1.16 5.09 -21.22
N THR A 416 -2.44 5.38 -21.00
CA THR A 416 -3.24 6.26 -21.89
C THR A 416 -3.10 7.76 -21.62
N HIS A 417 -2.26 8.15 -20.66
CA HIS A 417 -1.93 9.56 -20.39
C HIS A 417 -0.53 10.00 -20.88
N ARG A 418 0.16 9.19 -21.69
CA ARG A 418 1.55 9.45 -22.09
C ARG A 418 1.83 9.84 -23.54
N ASP A 419 0.87 9.78 -24.47
CA ASP A 419 1.14 10.06 -25.89
C ASP A 419 0.41 11.28 -26.48
N SER A 420 0.25 12.35 -25.70
CA SER A 420 -0.15 13.66 -26.25
C SER A 420 0.61 14.81 -25.60
N ALA A 421 1.93 14.70 -25.54
CA ALA A 421 2.81 15.85 -25.38
C ALA A 421 4.23 15.47 -25.78
N VAL A 422 4.60 15.71 -27.04
CA VAL A 422 5.88 16.29 -27.51
C VAL A 422 5.88 16.25 -29.05
N GLY A 423 5.90 17.43 -29.68
CA GLY A 423 5.94 17.58 -31.13
C GLY A 423 5.99 19.04 -31.61
N SER A 424 7.16 19.66 -31.44
CA SER A 424 7.73 20.79 -32.22
C SER A 424 7.20 22.22 -32.02
N GLY A 425 8.16 23.13 -31.83
CA GLY A 425 7.94 24.54 -31.51
C GLY A 425 8.16 25.56 -32.64
N ALA A 426 7.94 26.81 -32.22
CA ALA A 426 8.26 28.12 -32.81
C ALA A 426 7.37 28.67 -33.95
N THR A 427 6.58 29.73 -33.66
CA THR A 427 6.91 31.15 -33.99
C THR A 427 5.78 32.12 -33.57
N ASN A 428 6.16 33.37 -33.28
CA ASN A 428 5.39 34.46 -32.66
C ASN A 428 4.19 35.02 -33.45
N GLY A 429 3.19 35.55 -32.74
CA GLY A 429 2.21 36.52 -33.28
C GLY A 429 1.07 36.84 -32.30
N ALA A 430 0.95 38.10 -31.89
CA ALA A 430 0.10 38.63 -30.82
C ALA A 430 -1.42 38.65 -31.11
N GLY A 431 -2.24 38.72 -30.04
CA GLY A 431 -3.66 39.08 -30.15
C GLY A 431 -4.51 38.69 -28.93
N GLU A 432 -4.73 39.66 -28.04
CA GLU A 432 -5.52 39.64 -26.80
C GLU A 432 -6.93 38.99 -26.89
N ARG A 433 -7.35 38.29 -25.83
CA ARG A 433 -8.36 38.79 -24.86
C ARG A 433 -8.71 37.76 -23.79
N MET A 434 -8.45 38.15 -22.53
CA MET A 434 -9.06 37.57 -21.33
C MET A 434 -10.56 37.89 -21.28
N VAL A 435 -11.38 36.91 -20.89
CA VAL A 435 -12.56 37.13 -20.03
C VAL A 435 -12.69 35.95 -19.06
N ASN A 436 -12.48 36.24 -17.78
CA ASN A 436 -12.90 35.40 -16.64
C ASN A 436 -14.44 35.32 -16.59
N GLY A 437 -14.98 34.15 -16.27
CA GLY A 437 -16.42 34.01 -16.05
C GLY A 437 -16.81 32.63 -15.54
N SER A 438 -16.79 32.50 -14.23
CA SER A 438 -17.45 31.48 -13.42
C SER A 438 -18.84 31.09 -13.94
N GLY A 439 -19.08 29.78 -14.10
CA GLY A 439 -20.36 29.23 -14.57
C GLY A 439 -20.60 27.80 -14.10
N SER A 440 -21.43 27.68 -13.07
CA SER A 440 -21.99 26.47 -12.47
C SER A 440 -22.74 25.59 -13.47
N SER A 441 -22.52 24.27 -13.36
CA SER A 441 -23.46 23.15 -13.60
C SER A 441 -24.27 23.10 -14.91
N THR A 442 -24.17 21.98 -15.63
CA THR A 442 -25.34 21.18 -16.06
C THR A 442 -24.87 19.82 -16.59
N GLY A 443 -25.17 18.76 -15.84
CA GLY A 443 -25.08 17.39 -16.34
C GLY A 443 -26.26 17.08 -17.26
N GLY A 444 -25.97 16.39 -18.36
CA GLY A 444 -26.94 15.68 -19.18
C GLY A 444 -26.56 14.22 -19.22
N ASP A 445 -27.17 13.41 -18.35
CA ASP A 445 -26.97 11.96 -18.31
C ASP A 445 -27.59 11.31 -19.55
N ALA A 446 -26.77 10.53 -20.24
CA ALA A 446 -27.13 9.61 -21.30
C ALA A 446 -26.91 8.17 -20.79
N GLY A 447 -28.00 7.50 -20.39
CA GLY A 447 -27.97 6.22 -19.68
C GLY A 447 -27.12 5.14 -20.35
N GLY A 448 -26.09 4.72 -19.63
CA GLY A 448 -25.38 3.46 -19.78
C GLY A 448 -25.40 2.75 -18.42
N THR A 449 -25.86 1.51 -18.42
CA THR A 449 -25.96 0.64 -17.25
C THR A 449 -24.55 0.25 -16.77
N GLU A 450 -23.89 1.08 -15.98
CA GLU A 450 -22.71 0.65 -15.23
C GLU A 450 -23.16 -0.08 -13.97
N LEU A 451 -23.11 -1.40 -14.08
CA LEU A 451 -23.20 -2.32 -12.95
C LEU A 451 -22.03 -2.03 -12.00
N SER A 452 -22.35 -1.57 -10.79
CA SER A 452 -21.46 -1.67 -9.64
C SER A 452 -20.99 -3.13 -9.48
N PRO A 453 -19.74 -3.41 -9.08
CA PRO A 453 -19.29 -4.78 -8.87
C PRO A 453 -20.14 -5.41 -7.76
N LEU A 454 -20.74 -6.57 -8.04
CA LEU A 454 -21.35 -7.43 -7.03
C LEU A 454 -20.31 -7.71 -5.91
N PRO A 455 -20.70 -7.71 -4.62
CA PRO A 455 -19.79 -8.05 -3.50
C PRO A 455 -19.11 -9.42 -3.66
N SER A 456 -19.69 -10.35 -4.41
CA SER A 456 -19.15 -11.69 -4.64
C SER A 456 -17.99 -11.74 -5.65
N LEU A 457 -17.76 -10.71 -6.45
CA LEU A 457 -16.68 -10.68 -7.44
C LEU A 457 -15.34 -10.27 -6.81
N SER A 458 -15.35 -9.32 -5.87
CA SER A 458 -14.14 -8.88 -5.15
C SER A 458 -13.57 -9.99 -4.26
N GLU A 459 -14.41 -10.76 -3.57
CA GLU A 459 -13.99 -11.95 -2.82
C GLU A 459 -13.41 -13.01 -3.75
N SER A 460 -14.05 -13.29 -4.89
CA SER A 460 -13.57 -14.30 -5.85
C SER A 460 -12.23 -13.94 -6.51
N ILE A 461 -11.95 -12.65 -6.71
CA ILE A 461 -10.65 -12.16 -7.20
C ILE A 461 -9.61 -12.31 -6.09
N HIS A 462 -9.96 -11.99 -4.85
CA HIS A 462 -9.07 -12.15 -3.70
C HIS A 462 -8.70 -13.63 -3.48
N ASP A 463 -9.65 -14.56 -3.58
CA ASP A 463 -9.42 -16.00 -3.46
C ASP A 463 -8.51 -16.54 -4.57
N LEU A 464 -8.70 -16.08 -5.81
CA LEU A 464 -7.84 -16.46 -6.94
C LEU A 464 -6.40 -15.92 -6.76
N ARG A 465 -6.24 -14.74 -6.14
CA ARG A 465 -4.94 -14.15 -5.80
C ARG A 465 -4.25 -14.91 -4.68
N GLU A 466 -4.96 -15.23 -3.60
CA GLU A 466 -4.43 -16.05 -2.51
C GLU A 466 -4.06 -17.46 -2.98
N HIS A 467 -4.86 -18.06 -3.85
CA HIS A 467 -4.57 -19.38 -4.41
C HIS A 467 -3.36 -19.33 -5.36
N ALA A 468 -3.25 -18.32 -6.23
CA ALA A 468 -2.07 -18.14 -7.09
C ALA A 468 -0.79 -17.93 -6.26
N VAL A 469 -0.84 -17.11 -5.22
CA VAL A 469 0.29 -16.87 -4.30
C VAL A 469 0.58 -18.12 -3.45
N GLY A 470 -0.44 -18.83 -2.97
CA GLY A 470 -0.29 -20.08 -2.20
C GLY A 470 0.35 -21.21 -3.02
N ILE A 471 0.00 -21.34 -4.30
CA ILE A 471 0.63 -22.29 -5.23
C ILE A 471 2.08 -21.90 -5.49
N LEU A 472 2.36 -20.61 -5.67
CA LEU A 472 3.72 -20.11 -5.93
C LEU A 472 4.66 -20.28 -4.73
N PHE A 473 4.20 -20.44 -3.48
CA PHE A 473 5.12 -20.39 -2.32
C PHE A 473 4.92 -21.50 -1.28
N SER A 474 4.23 -22.59 -1.62
CA SER A 474 4.04 -23.77 -0.74
C SER A 474 5.29 -24.67 -0.56
N ARG A 475 6.36 -24.45 -1.33
CA ARG A 475 7.57 -25.31 -1.35
C ARG A 475 8.72 -24.77 -0.49
N ARG A 476 9.65 -25.66 -0.11
CA ARG A 476 10.82 -25.37 0.77
C ARG A 476 11.93 -24.51 0.12
N LYS A 477 11.89 -24.30 -1.21
CA LYS A 477 12.85 -23.46 -1.96
C LYS A 477 12.10 -22.69 -3.05
N LEU A 478 12.53 -21.45 -3.31
CA LEU A 478 12.02 -20.64 -4.41
C LEU A 478 12.61 -21.12 -5.74
N SER A 479 11.76 -21.39 -6.73
CA SER A 479 12.18 -21.68 -8.11
C SER A 479 12.84 -20.46 -8.77
N HIS A 480 13.57 -20.68 -9.87
CA HIS A 480 14.20 -19.58 -10.61
C HIS A 480 13.17 -18.51 -11.06
N LEU A 481 11.99 -18.95 -11.51
CA LEU A 481 10.88 -18.08 -11.89
C LEU A 481 10.33 -17.28 -10.70
N GLN A 482 10.13 -17.92 -9.54
CA GLN A 482 9.64 -17.25 -8.34
C GLN A 482 10.58 -16.13 -7.89
N LYS A 483 11.89 -16.36 -8.01
CA LYS A 483 12.91 -15.33 -7.76
C LYS A 483 12.80 -14.16 -8.75
N GLN A 484 12.67 -14.44 -10.04
CA GLN A 484 12.49 -13.41 -11.06
C GLN A 484 11.20 -12.59 -10.87
N ILE A 485 10.09 -13.24 -10.52
CA ILE A 485 8.81 -12.56 -10.19
C ILE A 485 9.02 -11.61 -9.01
N ILE A 486 9.65 -12.07 -7.93
CA ILE A 486 9.91 -11.23 -6.74
C ILE A 486 10.78 -10.01 -7.12
N VAL A 487 11.82 -10.19 -7.95
CA VAL A 487 12.66 -9.08 -8.42
C VAL A 487 11.84 -8.05 -9.18
N HIS A 488 10.95 -8.46 -10.09
CA HIS A 488 10.07 -7.54 -10.82
C HIS A 488 9.09 -6.80 -9.90
N VAL A 489 8.53 -7.48 -8.90
CA VAL A 489 7.64 -6.86 -7.91
C VAL A 489 8.38 -5.83 -7.08
N VAL A 490 9.61 -6.13 -6.65
CA VAL A 490 10.45 -5.19 -5.90
C VAL A 490 10.80 -3.97 -6.77
N GLN A 491 11.14 -4.15 -8.04
CA GLN A 491 11.36 -3.05 -8.99
C GLN A 491 10.10 -2.20 -9.23
N ALA A 492 8.91 -2.82 -9.22
CA ALA A 492 7.66 -2.08 -9.31
C ALA A 492 7.43 -1.20 -8.06
N ILE A 493 7.72 -1.73 -6.87
CA ILE A 493 7.65 -0.99 -5.60
C ILE A 493 8.64 0.19 -5.63
N GLU A 494 9.86 -0.01 -6.13
CA GLU A 494 10.86 1.05 -6.29
C GLU A 494 10.31 2.22 -7.15
N ARG A 495 9.72 1.91 -8.30
CA ARG A 495 9.13 2.93 -9.19
C ARG A 495 7.96 3.67 -8.53
N GLU A 496 7.09 2.95 -7.83
CA GLU A 496 5.96 3.54 -7.11
C GLU A 496 6.40 4.39 -5.92
N THR A 497 7.50 4.01 -5.26
CA THR A 497 8.10 4.78 -4.17
C THR A 497 8.55 6.15 -4.64
N VAL A 498 9.19 6.22 -5.82
CA VAL A 498 9.59 7.50 -6.42
C VAL A 498 8.36 8.37 -6.70
N LYS A 499 7.33 7.83 -7.34
CA LYS A 499 6.09 8.55 -7.63
C LYS A 499 5.38 9.05 -6.37
N SER A 500 5.27 8.20 -5.34
CA SER A 500 4.66 8.56 -4.06
C SER A 500 5.43 9.68 -3.36
N ARG A 501 6.77 9.68 -3.46
CA ARG A 501 7.60 10.75 -2.92
C ARG A 501 7.42 12.06 -3.68
N ASP A 502 7.43 12.03 -5.01
CA ASP A 502 7.27 13.23 -5.83
C ASP A 502 5.88 13.88 -5.62
N ALA A 503 4.83 13.06 -5.51
CA ALA A 503 3.49 13.53 -5.17
C ALA A 503 3.44 14.14 -3.76
N TRP A 504 4.08 13.51 -2.78
CA TRP A 504 4.18 14.03 -1.42
C TRP A 504 4.95 15.36 -1.36
N GLU A 505 6.06 15.49 -2.09
CA GLU A 505 6.82 16.76 -2.18
C GLU A 505 5.99 17.87 -2.82
N ALA A 506 5.20 17.57 -3.86
CA ALA A 506 4.29 18.53 -4.47
C ALA A 506 3.21 19.02 -3.47
N THR A 507 2.66 18.13 -2.64
CA THR A 507 1.69 18.52 -1.60
C THR A 507 2.28 19.42 -0.52
N LEU A 508 3.57 19.27 -0.20
CA LEU A 508 4.25 20.12 0.78
C LEU A 508 4.53 21.53 0.27
N ASN A 509 4.76 21.69 -1.04
CA ASN A 509 5.09 22.98 -1.65
C ASN A 509 3.85 23.82 -2.00
N GLY A 510 2.64 23.26 -1.86
CA GLY A 510 1.37 23.98 -2.07
C GLY A 510 0.96 24.14 -3.55
N ASP A 511 1.64 23.47 -4.48
CA ASP A 511 1.34 23.50 -5.92
C ASP A 511 0.05 22.73 -6.22
N SER A 512 -1.10 23.38 -6.03
CA SER A 512 -2.43 22.80 -6.23
C SER A 512 -2.85 22.71 -7.70
N SER A 513 -2.04 23.23 -8.63
CA SER A 513 -2.38 23.38 -10.04
C SER A 513 -2.07 22.17 -10.93
N THR A 514 -1.29 21.19 -10.45
CA THR A 514 -0.90 19.99 -11.21
C THR A 514 -0.68 18.76 -10.31
N ALA A 515 -1.33 18.67 -9.15
CA ALA A 515 -1.29 17.45 -8.35
C ALA A 515 -2.13 16.37 -9.06
N THR A 516 -1.50 15.61 -9.96
CA THR A 516 -2.02 14.31 -10.41
C THR A 516 -2.31 13.53 -9.13
N ILE A 517 -3.59 13.23 -8.87
CA ILE A 517 -4.00 12.48 -7.68
C ILE A 517 -3.26 11.14 -7.74
N TYR A 518 -2.22 10.99 -6.91
CA TYR A 518 -1.47 9.75 -6.84
C TYR A 518 -2.42 8.65 -6.34
N ASN A 519 -2.73 7.69 -7.22
CA ASN A 519 -3.51 6.53 -6.86
C ASN A 519 -2.57 5.46 -6.28
N ASP A 520 -2.64 5.28 -4.97
CA ASP A 520 -1.82 4.35 -4.21
C ASP A 520 -2.27 2.89 -4.34
N ALA A 521 -3.33 2.60 -5.11
CA ALA A 521 -3.86 1.24 -5.28
C ALA A 521 -2.81 0.28 -5.82
N TYR A 522 -2.07 0.66 -6.86
CA TYR A 522 -1.05 -0.21 -7.45
C TYR A 522 0.08 -0.54 -6.45
N CYS A 523 0.59 0.48 -5.75
CA CYS A 523 1.61 0.31 -4.70
C CYS A 523 1.11 -0.60 -3.55
N PHE A 524 -0.11 -0.36 -3.08
CA PHE A 524 -0.74 -1.17 -2.04
C PHE A 524 -0.88 -2.65 -2.44
N GLU A 525 -1.26 -2.94 -3.68
CA GLU A 525 -1.37 -4.32 -4.18
C GLU A 525 -0.01 -5.02 -4.27
N MET A 526 1.03 -4.32 -4.76
CA MET A 526 2.40 -4.87 -4.78
C MET A 526 2.91 -5.18 -3.36
N LEU A 527 2.68 -4.27 -2.42
CA LEU A 527 3.01 -4.47 -1.01
C LEU A 527 2.21 -5.61 -0.38
N SER A 528 0.94 -5.79 -0.77
CA SER A 528 0.09 -6.90 -0.32
C SER A 528 0.68 -8.25 -0.75
N MET A 529 1.15 -8.33 -1.99
CA MET A 529 1.82 -9.52 -2.52
C MET A 529 3.14 -9.79 -1.77
N VAL A 530 3.97 -8.77 -1.52
CA VAL A 530 5.20 -8.91 -0.73
C VAL A 530 4.93 -9.25 0.73
N LEU A 531 3.84 -8.74 1.31
CA LEU A 531 3.40 -9.10 2.64
C LEU A 531 2.96 -10.57 2.70
N ALA A 532 2.24 -11.07 1.70
CA ALA A 532 1.91 -12.50 1.60
C ALA A 532 3.18 -13.36 1.45
N LEU A 533 4.13 -12.95 0.60
CA LEU A 533 5.44 -13.60 0.43
C LEU A 533 6.21 -13.74 1.75
N SER A 534 6.23 -12.67 2.55
CA SER A 534 6.89 -12.63 3.86
C SER A 534 6.25 -13.56 4.92
N GLY A 535 5.10 -14.18 4.61
CA GLY A 535 4.49 -15.21 5.47
C GLY A 535 5.40 -16.44 5.63
N SER A 536 6.15 -16.80 4.58
CA SER A 536 7.10 -17.92 4.59
C SER A 536 8.50 -17.50 5.06
N SER A 537 9.24 -18.38 5.74
CA SER A 537 10.65 -18.11 6.12
C SER A 537 11.54 -17.90 4.90
N VAL A 538 11.41 -18.77 3.90
CA VAL A 538 12.16 -18.69 2.63
C VAL A 538 11.91 -17.36 1.92
N GLY A 539 10.66 -16.90 1.88
CA GLY A 539 10.29 -15.60 1.31
C GLY A 539 10.91 -14.43 2.08
N ARG A 540 10.89 -14.46 3.42
CA ARG A 540 11.53 -13.41 4.23
C ARG A 540 13.04 -13.35 4.02
N THR A 541 13.72 -14.49 4.00
CA THR A 541 15.18 -14.55 3.77
C THR A 541 15.54 -14.06 2.36
N TYR A 542 14.73 -14.35 1.34
CA TYR A 542 14.98 -13.85 -0.01
C TYR A 542 14.69 -12.34 -0.15
N LEU A 543 13.63 -11.85 0.50
CA LEU A 543 13.29 -10.42 0.55
C LEU A 543 14.32 -9.62 1.35
N SER A 544 14.89 -10.18 2.42
CA SER A 544 15.94 -9.52 3.21
C SER A 544 17.25 -9.35 2.44
N GLN A 545 17.48 -10.17 1.39
CA GLN A 545 18.62 -10.04 0.47
C GLN A 545 18.42 -8.94 -0.59
N GLN A 546 17.21 -8.41 -0.75
CA GLN A 546 16.91 -7.32 -1.69
C GLN A 546 17.21 -5.96 -1.03
N HIS A 547 18.46 -5.51 -1.10
CA HIS A 547 18.97 -4.33 -0.39
C HIS A 547 18.17 -3.03 -0.67
N HIS A 548 17.59 -2.87 -1.86
CA HIS A 548 16.79 -1.71 -2.23
C HIS A 548 15.39 -1.70 -1.58
N LEU A 549 14.82 -2.88 -1.33
CA LEU A 549 13.47 -3.01 -0.81
C LEU A 549 13.31 -2.34 0.55
N LEU A 550 14.25 -2.53 1.49
CA LEU A 550 14.15 -1.93 2.82
C LEU A 550 14.16 -0.39 2.75
N LYS A 551 15.00 0.18 1.88
CA LYS A 551 15.05 1.63 1.65
C LYS A 551 13.73 2.16 1.09
N ASP A 552 13.16 1.45 0.13
CA ASP A 552 11.88 1.84 -0.50
C ASP A 552 10.72 1.74 0.50
N LEU A 553 10.71 0.67 1.31
CA LEU A 553 9.76 0.52 2.42
C LEU A 553 9.88 1.68 3.42
N LEU A 554 11.08 2.09 3.81
CA LEU A 554 11.23 3.24 4.71
C LEU A 554 10.75 4.55 4.10
N SER A 555 10.95 4.74 2.80
CA SER A 555 10.40 5.89 2.08
C SER A 555 8.88 5.87 2.03
N LEU A 556 8.26 4.72 1.74
CA LEU A 556 6.80 4.54 1.73
C LEU A 556 6.18 4.61 3.13
N ALA A 557 6.90 4.20 4.18
CA ALA A 557 6.48 4.38 5.57
C ALA A 557 6.30 5.86 5.93
N HIS A 558 7.02 6.74 5.22
CA HIS A 558 6.90 8.18 5.37
C HIS A 558 5.91 8.81 4.38
N THR A 559 5.97 8.46 3.10
CA THR A 559 5.30 9.19 2.00
C THR A 559 4.01 8.56 1.52
N GLY A 560 3.79 7.27 1.83
CA GLY A 560 2.59 6.54 1.39
C GLY A 560 1.33 6.95 2.14
N SER A 561 0.18 6.48 1.67
CA SER A 561 -1.11 6.64 2.35
C SER A 561 -1.18 5.84 3.67
N ASP A 562 -2.18 6.13 4.51
CA ASP A 562 -2.43 5.38 5.75
C ASP A 562 -2.51 3.86 5.56
N ARG A 563 -3.06 3.38 4.45
CA ARG A 563 -3.16 1.93 4.17
C ARG A 563 -1.81 1.34 3.75
N VAL A 564 -1.03 2.07 2.95
CA VAL A 564 0.33 1.69 2.53
C VAL A 564 1.28 1.66 3.73
N GLN A 565 1.29 2.71 4.56
CA GLN A 565 2.14 2.83 5.74
C GLN A 565 1.93 1.66 6.73
N ARG A 566 0.69 1.23 6.95
CA ARG A 566 0.36 0.07 7.79
C ARG A 566 0.92 -1.25 7.25
N GLN A 567 0.80 -1.49 5.94
CA GLN A 567 1.34 -2.69 5.31
C GLN A 567 2.87 -2.70 5.34
N VAL A 568 3.48 -1.57 5.01
CA VAL A 568 4.94 -1.38 5.06
C VAL A 568 5.47 -1.67 6.46
N THR A 569 4.81 -1.16 7.51
CA THR A 569 5.21 -1.40 8.91
C THR A 569 5.14 -2.88 9.27
N SER A 570 4.10 -3.57 8.80
CA SER A 570 3.94 -5.02 9.00
C SER A 570 5.03 -5.81 8.27
N LEU A 571 5.41 -5.35 7.08
CA LEU A 571 6.45 -5.98 6.27
C LEU A 571 7.85 -5.76 6.85
N ILE A 572 8.17 -4.53 7.28
CA ILE A 572 9.43 -4.20 8.00
C ILE A 572 9.55 -5.10 9.24
N ARG A 573 8.50 -5.21 10.06
CA ARG A 573 8.46 -6.09 11.23
C ARG A 573 8.81 -7.56 10.91
N ARG A 574 8.41 -8.06 9.73
CA ARG A 574 8.68 -9.43 9.29
C ARG A 574 10.08 -9.61 8.71
N ILE A 575 10.62 -8.62 8.00
CA ILE A 575 11.94 -8.71 7.33
C ILE A 575 13.09 -8.50 8.32
N LEU A 576 12.93 -7.61 9.33
CA LEU A 576 14.01 -7.24 10.26
C LEU A 576 14.77 -8.42 10.92
N PRO A 577 14.12 -9.52 11.35
CA PRO A 577 14.83 -10.65 11.96
C PRO A 577 15.79 -11.39 11.02
N GLU A 578 15.58 -11.31 9.70
CA GLU A 578 16.28 -12.10 8.67
C GLU A 578 17.40 -11.30 7.98
N LEU A 579 17.72 -10.09 8.45
CA LEU A 579 18.79 -9.27 7.91
C LEU A 579 20.16 -9.78 8.40
N PRO A 580 21.14 -10.03 7.50
CA PRO A 580 22.41 -10.68 7.83
C PRO A 580 23.27 -9.89 8.82
N ALA A 581 24.09 -10.62 9.60
CA ALA A 581 24.86 -10.14 10.74
C ALA A 581 26.05 -9.20 10.40
N ASP A 582 26.54 -9.20 9.16
CA ASP A 582 27.74 -8.44 8.74
C ASP A 582 27.72 -8.17 7.23
N PRO A 583 27.78 -6.91 6.76
CA PRO A 583 28.02 -6.58 5.34
C PRO A 583 29.49 -6.76 4.93
N SER A 584 30.37 -7.02 5.90
CA SER A 584 31.83 -7.02 5.81
C SER A 584 32.45 -8.20 5.02
N GLY A 585 31.66 -9.20 4.62
CA GLY A 585 32.18 -10.54 4.27
C GLY A 585 32.28 -10.92 2.78
N GLN A 586 31.94 -10.07 1.81
CA GLN A 586 31.90 -10.49 0.39
C GLN A 586 32.76 -9.70 -0.61
N LEU A 587 33.76 -8.95 -0.13
CA LEU A 587 34.73 -8.28 -1.02
C LEU A 587 36.18 -8.61 -0.62
N GLN A 588 36.57 -9.87 -0.82
CA GLN A 588 37.98 -10.23 -1.05
C GLN A 588 38.13 -10.81 -2.46
N ALA A 589 38.13 -9.95 -3.46
CA ALA A 589 38.93 -10.11 -4.67
C ALA A 589 39.00 -8.76 -5.43
N SER A 590 40.24 -8.35 -5.75
CA SER A 590 40.66 -7.29 -6.68
C SER A 590 40.59 -5.80 -6.27
N GLY A 591 41.77 -5.20 -6.05
CA GLY A 591 42.09 -3.79 -6.41
C GLY A 591 42.27 -2.80 -5.26
N PRO A 592 43.36 -2.00 -5.20
CA PRO A 592 43.52 -0.95 -4.20
C PRO A 592 42.89 0.38 -4.65
N ALA A 593 42.25 1.05 -3.68
CA ALA A 593 41.96 2.48 -3.58
C ALA A 593 40.93 3.11 -4.54
N GLU A 594 39.70 3.27 -4.04
CA GLU A 594 38.93 4.53 -4.09
C GLU A 594 37.92 4.56 -2.92
N ASN A 595 37.78 5.71 -2.27
CA ASN A 595 37.06 5.91 -1.01
C ASN A 595 35.57 5.51 -1.09
N GLY A 596 35.19 4.42 -0.42
CA GLY A 596 33.79 3.99 -0.19
C GLY A 596 33.38 4.07 1.29
N PRO A 597 32.09 4.29 1.62
CA PRO A 597 31.63 4.58 2.97
C PRO A 597 31.63 3.33 3.87
N SER A 598 32.03 3.52 5.13
CA SER A 598 31.97 2.55 6.21
C SER A 598 30.53 2.09 6.52
N SER A 599 30.32 0.78 6.54
CA SER A 599 29.05 0.06 6.59
C SER A 599 28.20 0.18 7.88
N ASP A 600 28.65 0.92 8.90
CA ASP A 600 27.89 1.12 10.16
C ASP A 600 26.69 2.09 10.02
N THR A 601 26.51 2.72 8.85
CA THR A 601 25.57 3.84 8.66
C THR A 601 24.10 3.45 8.49
N ASP A 602 23.79 2.21 8.09
CA ASP A 602 22.44 1.85 7.65
C ASP A 602 21.50 1.47 8.82
N CYS A 603 22.03 0.91 9.91
CA CYS A 603 21.24 0.59 11.10
C CYS A 603 20.87 1.84 11.92
N GLU A 604 21.78 2.80 12.03
CA GLU A 604 21.52 4.11 12.66
C GLU A 604 20.52 4.93 11.83
N ALA A 605 20.62 4.88 10.49
CA ALA A 605 19.69 5.56 9.59
C ALA A 605 18.26 5.00 9.68
N LEU A 606 18.08 3.68 9.84
CA LEU A 606 16.77 3.05 10.01
C LEU A 606 16.05 3.57 11.26
N LEU A 607 16.71 3.58 12.41
CA LEU A 607 16.07 4.00 13.66
C LEU A 607 15.79 5.50 13.68
N ASP A 608 16.69 6.33 13.12
CA ASP A 608 16.46 7.76 12.93
C ASP A 608 15.17 8.02 12.13
N VAL A 609 14.94 7.24 11.06
CA VAL A 609 13.71 7.34 10.26
C VAL A 609 12.49 6.94 11.10
N LEU A 610 12.54 5.81 11.82
CA LEU A 610 11.41 5.36 12.66
C LEU A 610 11.08 6.36 13.78
N LEU A 611 12.09 6.92 14.45
CA LEU A 611 11.91 7.96 15.48
C LEU A 611 11.37 9.25 14.86
N ALA A 612 11.79 9.61 13.64
CA ALA A 612 11.23 10.75 12.92
C ALA A 612 9.75 10.56 12.57
N LEU A 613 9.30 9.33 12.24
CA LEU A 613 7.88 9.04 12.02
C LEU A 613 7.06 9.28 13.30
N ILE A 614 7.60 8.90 14.47
CA ILE A 614 6.98 9.17 15.77
C ILE A 614 6.95 10.68 16.03
N ALA A 615 8.07 11.38 15.84
CA ALA A 615 8.20 12.82 16.10
C ALA A 615 7.15 13.67 15.35
N LYS A 616 6.78 13.28 14.12
CA LYS A 616 5.76 13.98 13.30
C LYS A 616 4.36 13.94 13.85
N SER A 617 4.06 12.97 14.68
CA SER A 617 2.75 12.82 15.33
C SER A 617 2.68 13.53 16.69
N LEU A 618 3.82 14.01 17.21
CA LEU A 618 3.89 14.63 18.52
C LEU A 618 3.29 16.04 18.52
N GLN A 619 2.47 16.31 19.53
CA GLN A 619 1.94 17.64 19.85
C GLN A 619 2.57 18.12 21.16
N VAL A 620 3.36 19.20 21.08
CA VAL A 620 4.18 19.66 22.20
C VAL A 620 3.72 21.04 22.66
N GLN A 621 3.48 21.21 23.95
CA GLN A 621 3.16 22.50 24.54
C GLN A 621 4.43 23.16 25.07
N LEU A 622 4.64 24.43 24.71
CA LEU A 622 5.78 25.22 25.18
C LEU A 622 5.38 26.10 26.35
N LYS A 623 6.17 26.06 27.41
CA LYS A 623 6.06 26.93 28.58
C LYS A 623 7.36 27.72 28.75
N VAL A 624 7.29 29.03 28.52
CA VAL A 624 8.42 29.96 28.70
C VAL A 624 8.12 30.86 29.90
N LYS A 625 9.00 30.87 30.89
CA LYS A 625 8.86 31.71 32.08
C LYS A 625 9.42 33.10 31.78
N ASN A 626 8.59 34.00 31.25
CA ASN A 626 9.00 35.38 31.01
C ASN A 626 9.18 36.14 32.34
N GLY A 627 10.40 36.62 32.58
CA GLY A 627 10.65 37.68 33.56
C GLY A 627 10.02 38.97 33.07
N ALA A 628 9.33 39.69 33.96
CA ALA A 628 8.73 40.98 33.66
C ALA A 628 9.82 41.99 33.23
N SER A 629 9.76 42.46 31.98
CA SER A 629 10.50 43.63 31.51
C SER A 629 9.53 44.76 31.16
N ASN A 630 9.66 45.87 31.90
CA ASN A 630 9.06 47.16 31.56
C ASN A 630 9.73 47.72 30.29
N GLY A 631 8.96 48.09 29.26
CA GLY A 631 9.49 48.86 28.13
C GLY A 631 8.62 48.95 26.87
N GLN A 632 7.72 49.95 26.84
CA GLN A 632 7.24 50.75 25.69
C GLN A 632 6.65 50.10 24.39
N GLN A 633 5.31 50.18 24.32
CA GLN A 633 4.43 50.62 23.21
C GLN A 633 4.97 50.73 21.77
N HIS A 634 4.42 49.93 20.84
CA HIS A 634 3.55 50.43 19.76
C HIS A 634 2.80 49.31 18.99
N GLN A 635 1.54 49.63 18.67
CA GLN A 635 0.66 49.08 17.63
C GLN A 635 -0.29 47.88 17.98
N GLN A 636 -1.46 48.28 18.48
CA GLN A 636 -2.78 47.62 18.35
C GLN A 636 -3.15 47.46 16.85
N GLN A 637 -3.86 46.41 16.39
CA GLN A 637 -5.33 46.27 16.57
C GLN A 637 -5.88 44.90 16.12
N MET A 638 -6.95 44.46 16.83
CA MET A 638 -8.02 43.49 16.49
C MET A 638 -7.85 41.97 16.74
N ALA A 639 -8.20 41.53 17.96
CA ALA A 639 -9.18 40.47 18.23
C ALA A 639 -9.60 40.51 19.72
N GLN A 640 -10.90 40.47 20.00
CA GLN A 640 -11.51 40.72 21.31
C GLN A 640 -11.57 39.45 22.20
N ASN A 641 -11.38 39.67 23.51
CA ASN A 641 -11.72 38.83 24.67
C ASN A 641 -11.01 37.47 24.83
N VAL A 642 -9.74 37.49 25.26
CA VAL A 642 -9.16 36.45 26.14
C VAL A 642 -8.24 37.14 27.18
N THR A 643 -8.43 36.79 28.46
CA THR A 643 -7.64 37.20 29.64
C THR A 643 -6.17 36.76 29.56
N PRO A 644 -5.20 37.48 30.20
CA PRO A 644 -3.79 37.12 30.12
C PRO A 644 -3.46 35.97 31.09
N SER A 645 -3.64 34.73 30.63
CA SER A 645 -3.04 33.52 31.22
C SER A 645 -1.59 33.40 30.73
N LEU A 646 -0.71 32.73 31.49
CA LEU A 646 0.59 32.23 31.01
C LEU A 646 0.43 31.72 29.56
N ALA A 647 1.15 32.30 28.60
CA ALA A 647 0.99 31.96 27.19
C ALA A 647 1.60 30.57 26.92
N THR A 648 0.78 29.53 26.94
CA THR A 648 1.13 28.19 26.47
C THR A 648 0.87 28.10 24.97
N THR A 649 1.89 27.87 24.16
CA THR A 649 1.76 27.68 22.71
C THR A 649 1.86 26.19 22.36
N GLY A 650 0.86 25.66 21.66
CA GLY A 650 0.90 24.32 21.10
C GLY A 650 1.71 24.30 19.80
N VAL A 651 2.68 23.40 19.68
CA VAL A 651 3.63 23.32 18.58
C VAL A 651 3.72 21.87 18.08
N SER A 652 3.71 21.70 16.76
CA SER A 652 3.96 20.41 16.09
C SER A 652 5.16 20.53 15.17
N LEU A 653 5.81 19.41 14.84
CA LEU A 653 6.97 19.41 13.94
C LEU A 653 6.64 20.06 12.59
N ALA A 654 5.45 19.79 12.04
CA ALA A 654 4.97 20.40 10.80
C ALA A 654 4.84 21.93 10.86
N SER A 655 4.49 22.49 12.03
CA SER A 655 4.39 23.94 12.23
C SER A 655 5.74 24.66 12.31
N VAL A 656 6.83 23.92 12.58
CA VAL A 656 8.17 24.47 12.84
C VAL A 656 9.11 24.28 11.65
N THR A 657 8.77 23.41 10.71
CA THR A 657 9.51 23.24 9.44
C THR A 657 9.07 24.28 8.41
N PRO A 658 9.96 25.16 7.91
CA PRO A 658 9.58 26.16 6.91
C PRO A 658 9.22 25.53 5.56
N ALA A 659 8.22 26.10 4.87
CA ALA A 659 7.78 25.69 3.53
C ALA A 659 8.87 25.89 2.45
N SER A 660 9.82 26.80 2.69
CA SER A 660 10.87 27.20 1.76
C SER A 660 12.13 26.34 1.88
N GLY A 661 12.05 25.01 1.68
CA GLY A 661 13.20 24.15 1.39
C GLY A 661 14.35 24.06 2.43
N GLN A 662 14.38 24.88 3.48
CA GLN A 662 15.43 24.92 4.49
C GLN A 662 15.30 23.73 5.44
N THR A 663 16.45 23.13 5.78
CA THR A 663 16.57 21.95 6.64
C THR A 663 16.62 22.38 8.11
N LEU A 664 16.04 21.57 9.00
CA LEU A 664 16.19 21.75 10.45
C LEU A 664 17.67 21.62 10.80
N SER A 665 18.20 22.56 11.59
CA SER A 665 19.59 22.52 12.05
C SER A 665 19.79 21.33 13.02
N ALA A 666 20.94 20.67 12.96
CA ALA A 666 21.33 19.68 13.96
C ALA A 666 21.64 20.35 15.32
N GLY A 667 22.02 21.63 15.31
CA GLY A 667 22.36 22.40 16.51
C GLY A 667 23.63 21.94 17.24
N THR A 668 24.44 21.05 16.64
CA THR A 668 25.69 20.52 17.20
C THR A 668 26.82 20.62 16.16
N GLY A 669 28.00 21.15 16.54
CA GLY A 669 29.14 21.43 15.65
C GLY A 669 29.88 20.23 15.02
N ILE A 670 29.35 19.00 15.08
CA ILE A 670 29.98 17.80 14.50
C ILE A 670 29.45 17.60 13.07
N GLY A 671 30.15 18.18 12.11
CA GLY A 671 29.92 17.97 10.68
C GLY A 671 30.56 16.66 10.19
N ARG A 672 29.74 15.65 9.87
CA ARG A 672 30.10 14.58 8.90
C ARG A 672 28.92 13.78 8.32
N HIS A 673 27.70 13.88 8.85
CA HIS A 673 26.48 13.25 8.30
C HIS A 673 25.30 14.22 8.13
N GLN A 674 25.53 15.42 7.59
CA GLN A 674 24.46 16.35 7.20
C GLN A 674 23.75 15.90 5.89
N ARG A 675 23.36 14.63 5.79
CA ARG A 675 22.50 14.15 4.70
C ARG A 675 21.09 14.69 4.97
N TYR A 676 20.49 15.28 3.93
CA TYR A 676 19.10 15.76 3.88
C TYR A 676 18.16 14.94 4.79
N ARG A 677 17.81 15.45 5.97
CA ARG A 677 16.76 14.86 6.84
C ARG A 677 15.36 15.21 6.32
N TRP A 678 15.14 14.97 5.03
CA TRP A 678 13.86 15.21 4.35
C TRP A 678 12.72 14.49 5.08
N TYR A 679 13.03 13.35 5.70
CA TYR A 679 12.16 12.53 6.51
C TYR A 679 11.70 13.14 7.83
N LEU A 680 12.01 14.40 8.17
CA LEU A 680 11.41 15.12 9.31
C LEU A 680 10.26 16.05 8.89
N ARG A 681 9.98 16.19 7.59
CA ARG A 681 8.87 17.03 7.10
C ARG A 681 7.55 16.28 7.06
N GLY A 682 6.45 17.04 7.00
CA GLY A 682 5.09 16.51 6.90
C GLY A 682 4.51 16.06 8.25
N SER A 683 3.38 15.36 8.19
CA SER A 683 2.66 14.84 9.35
C SER A 683 2.30 13.36 9.16
N ILE A 684 2.06 12.65 10.27
CA ILE A 684 1.68 11.24 10.27
C ILE A 684 0.52 11.04 11.24
N ALA A 685 -0.42 10.14 10.90
CA ALA A 685 -1.53 9.78 11.75
C ALA A 685 -1.09 9.12 13.07
N ALA A 686 -1.72 9.49 14.19
CA ALA A 686 -1.39 8.97 15.52
C ALA A 686 -1.38 7.43 15.61
N LYS A 687 -2.36 6.76 14.98
CA LYS A 687 -2.45 5.28 14.93
C LYS A 687 -1.22 4.63 14.28
N GLN A 688 -0.65 5.30 13.28
CA GLN A 688 0.55 4.81 12.61
C GLN A 688 1.77 4.96 13.54
N ALA A 689 1.90 6.11 14.21
CA ALA A 689 2.97 6.33 15.19
C ALA A 689 2.90 5.33 16.37
N GLU A 690 1.71 4.99 16.87
CA GLU A 690 1.52 3.92 17.86
C GLU A 690 2.08 2.56 17.38
N SER A 691 1.83 2.22 16.11
CA SER A 691 2.34 0.98 15.49
C SER A 691 3.86 0.97 15.37
N ILE A 692 4.46 2.14 15.07
CA ILE A 692 5.92 2.33 15.03
C ILE A 692 6.54 2.28 16.44
N ILE A 693 5.91 2.91 17.44
CA ILE A 693 6.33 2.81 18.86
C ILE A 693 6.36 1.35 19.31
N ALA A 694 5.31 0.58 18.99
CA ALA A 694 5.26 -0.84 19.29
C ALA A 694 6.38 -1.62 18.60
N LEU A 695 6.67 -1.32 17.32
CA LEU A 695 7.78 -1.94 16.59
C LEU A 695 9.14 -1.64 17.24
N VAL A 696 9.43 -0.38 17.57
CA VAL A 696 10.71 0.02 18.18
C VAL A 696 10.87 -0.58 19.58
N ARG A 697 9.80 -0.67 20.38
CA ARG A 697 9.84 -1.37 21.68
C ARG A 697 10.07 -2.88 21.52
N ASP A 698 9.47 -3.51 20.51
CA ASP A 698 9.72 -4.92 20.21
C ASP A 698 11.17 -5.16 19.75
N MET A 699 11.78 -4.18 19.04
CA MET A 699 13.21 -4.18 18.72
C MET A 699 14.04 -4.07 20.01
N ALA A 700 13.81 -3.04 20.84
CA ALA A 700 14.58 -2.76 22.06
C ALA A 700 14.48 -3.86 23.13
N SER A 701 13.33 -4.54 23.23
CA SER A 701 13.11 -5.67 24.15
C SER A 701 13.66 -7.01 23.65
N GLY A 702 14.19 -7.07 22.42
CA GLY A 702 14.79 -8.28 21.86
C GLY A 702 13.82 -9.31 21.32
N LYS A 703 12.53 -8.98 21.13
CA LYS A 703 11.54 -9.89 20.54
C LYS A 703 11.81 -10.24 19.07
N LEU A 704 12.50 -9.34 18.35
CA LEU A 704 12.89 -9.54 16.96
C LEU A 704 14.25 -10.24 16.87
N SER A 705 15.28 -9.66 17.48
CA SER A 705 16.60 -10.28 17.69
C SER A 705 17.37 -9.53 18.77
N GLU A 706 18.35 -10.19 19.41
CA GLU A 706 19.21 -9.57 20.42
C GLU A 706 20.05 -8.41 19.85
N ARG A 707 20.44 -8.52 18.58
CA ARG A 707 21.17 -7.47 17.84
C ARG A 707 20.36 -6.20 17.68
N TRP A 708 19.09 -6.32 17.26
CA TRP A 708 18.20 -5.15 17.18
C TRP A 708 17.94 -4.55 18.55
N ALA A 709 17.96 -5.37 19.60
CA ALA A 709 17.85 -4.91 20.98
C ALA A 709 19.04 -4.00 21.37
N THR A 710 20.28 -4.42 21.12
CA THR A 710 21.47 -3.62 21.44
C THR A 710 21.55 -2.35 20.58
N ALA A 711 21.34 -2.46 19.27
CA ALA A 711 21.38 -1.33 18.35
C ALA A 711 20.29 -0.28 18.66
N SER A 712 19.04 -0.73 18.87
CA SER A 712 17.94 0.19 19.21
C SER A 712 18.18 0.86 20.55
N ARG A 713 18.68 0.12 21.54
CA ARG A 713 18.96 0.71 22.86
C ARG A 713 20.06 1.77 22.81
N ALA A 714 21.12 1.51 22.05
CA ALA A 714 22.24 2.44 21.88
C ALA A 714 21.80 3.72 21.14
N ALA A 715 21.04 3.60 20.07
CA ALA A 715 20.59 4.75 19.30
C ALA A 715 19.52 5.60 20.02
N VAL A 716 18.61 4.99 20.79
CA VAL A 716 17.69 5.72 21.70
C VAL A 716 18.48 6.52 22.75
N ALA A 717 19.49 5.91 23.37
CA ALA A 717 20.36 6.59 24.34
C ALA A 717 21.14 7.74 23.68
N SER A 718 21.69 7.51 22.48
CA SER A 718 22.41 8.53 21.69
C SER A 718 21.53 9.75 21.39
N CYS A 719 20.27 9.54 20.97
CA CYS A 719 19.33 10.64 20.72
C CYS A 719 19.11 11.52 21.96
N LEU A 720 18.94 10.92 23.14
CA LEU A 720 18.75 11.65 24.40
C LEU A 720 20.02 12.41 24.83
N LEU A 721 21.19 11.79 24.67
CA LEU A 721 22.47 12.41 25.01
C LEU A 721 22.86 13.53 24.05
N THR A 722 22.51 13.43 22.77
CA THR A 722 22.85 14.47 21.78
C THR A 722 22.19 15.81 22.10
N VAL A 723 21.05 15.82 22.80
CA VAL A 723 20.42 17.07 23.30
C VAL A 723 21.31 17.81 24.29
N THR A 724 22.13 17.11 25.08
CA THR A 724 23.04 17.75 26.03
C THR A 724 24.17 18.50 25.32
N GLN A 725 24.44 18.17 24.06
CA GLN A 725 25.50 18.73 23.22
C GLN A 725 25.05 19.90 22.34
N LEU A 726 23.77 20.31 22.40
CA LEU A 726 23.26 21.45 21.63
C LEU A 726 24.09 22.71 21.90
N GLU A 727 24.38 23.53 20.89
CA GLU A 727 25.13 24.78 21.07
C GLU A 727 24.35 25.80 21.91
N GLU A 728 25.07 26.70 22.58
CA GLU A 728 24.50 27.63 23.55
C GLU A 728 23.43 28.56 22.95
N GLU A 729 23.55 28.90 21.67
CA GLU A 729 22.57 29.68 20.90
C GLU A 729 21.18 29.01 20.91
N TYR A 730 21.13 27.70 20.69
CA TYR A 730 19.88 26.93 20.67
C TYR A 730 19.35 26.65 22.08
N ARG A 731 20.21 26.62 23.12
CA ARG A 731 19.78 26.47 24.52
C ARG A 731 19.10 27.73 25.08
N ARG A 732 19.54 28.91 24.62
CA ARG A 732 19.08 30.21 25.13
C ARG A 732 17.73 30.67 24.57
N SER A 733 17.33 30.16 23.41
CA SER A 733 16.08 30.53 22.74
C SER A 733 15.19 29.31 22.54
N ALA A 734 14.01 29.32 23.18
CA ALA A 734 13.00 28.27 23.00
C ALA A 734 12.63 28.10 21.51
N ASP A 735 12.51 29.21 20.78
CA ASP A 735 12.17 29.26 19.37
C ASP A 735 13.29 28.70 18.46
N ALA A 736 14.56 28.91 18.81
CA ALA A 736 15.68 28.28 18.12
C ALA A 736 15.78 26.77 18.43
N CYS A 737 15.53 26.38 19.68
CA CYS A 737 15.61 24.98 20.12
C CYS A 737 14.59 24.09 19.41
N ILE A 738 13.33 24.54 19.29
CA ILE A 738 12.26 23.77 18.62
C ILE A 738 12.52 23.56 17.13
N ARG A 739 13.37 24.38 16.50
CA ARG A 739 13.83 24.22 15.11
C ARG A 739 14.98 23.23 14.94
N THR A 740 15.37 22.52 16.00
CA THR A 740 16.44 21.51 15.93
C THR A 740 15.89 20.10 15.75
N ALA A 741 16.46 19.33 14.82
CA ALA A 741 16.10 17.92 14.65
C ALA A 741 16.41 17.08 15.90
N THR A 742 17.49 17.45 16.61
CA THR A 742 17.99 16.79 17.82
C THR A 742 16.96 16.76 18.94
N LEU A 743 16.24 17.87 19.17
CA LEU A 743 15.17 17.91 20.16
C LEU A 743 14.04 16.94 19.81
N TRP A 744 13.53 16.97 18.58
CA TRP A 744 12.39 16.15 18.17
C TRP A 744 12.69 14.64 18.17
N LEU A 745 13.91 14.25 17.76
CA LEU A 745 14.35 12.86 17.86
C LEU A 745 14.47 12.41 19.32
N ALA A 746 14.92 13.28 20.23
CA ALA A 746 14.95 12.98 21.66
C ALA A 746 13.55 12.87 22.28
N LEU A 747 12.58 13.69 21.85
CA LEU A 747 11.18 13.57 22.28
C LEU A 747 10.54 12.26 21.79
N ALA A 748 10.85 11.84 20.56
CA ALA A 748 10.46 10.53 20.05
C ALA A 748 11.15 9.39 20.83
N ALA A 749 12.43 9.56 21.18
CA ALA A 749 13.18 8.59 22.01
C ALA A 749 12.55 8.42 23.40
N LEU A 750 12.05 9.50 24.03
CA LEU A 750 11.29 9.43 25.28
C LEU A 750 9.97 8.64 25.16
N CYS A 751 9.41 8.49 23.96
CA CYS A 751 8.22 7.67 23.75
C CYS A 751 8.52 6.17 23.75
N VAL A 752 9.76 5.77 23.44
CA VAL A 752 10.14 4.36 23.25
C VAL A 752 11.08 3.82 24.33
N ILE A 753 11.63 4.68 25.20
CA ILE A 753 12.55 4.30 26.28
C ILE A 753 11.95 3.26 27.23
N ASP A 754 12.79 2.31 27.69
CA ASP A 754 12.45 1.31 28.70
C ASP A 754 13.17 1.54 30.05
N ARG A 755 12.81 0.76 31.08
CA ARG A 755 13.40 0.85 32.42
C ARG A 755 14.87 0.42 32.49
N GLU A 756 15.26 -0.59 31.71
CA GLU A 756 16.63 -1.12 31.70
C GLU A 756 17.62 -0.08 31.13
N GLN A 757 17.20 0.67 30.11
CA GLN A 757 17.94 1.77 29.54
C GLN A 757 18.13 2.94 30.51
N ILE A 758 17.11 3.24 31.32
CA ILE A 758 17.17 4.33 32.31
C ILE A 758 18.19 4.01 33.39
N GLU A 759 18.23 2.77 33.87
CA GLU A 759 19.24 2.33 34.82
C GLU A 759 20.66 2.49 34.24
N ARG A 760 20.85 2.24 32.94
CA ARG A 760 22.14 2.43 32.24
C ARG A 760 22.50 3.89 31.97
N LEU A 761 21.52 4.76 31.74
CA LEU A 761 21.70 6.21 31.61
C LEU A 761 21.93 6.89 32.97
N SER A 762 21.36 6.33 34.03
CA SER A 762 21.46 6.84 35.42
C SER A 762 22.64 6.27 36.19
N SER A 763 23.09 5.06 35.86
CA SER A 763 24.32 4.51 36.42
C SER A 763 25.51 5.21 35.77
N ASN A 764 26.42 5.70 36.61
CA ASN A 764 27.59 6.52 36.28
C ASN A 764 28.56 5.92 35.23
N GLN A 765 28.23 4.79 34.57
CA GLN A 765 29.03 4.15 33.53
C GLN A 765 29.30 5.04 32.31
N TRP A 766 28.38 5.92 31.93
CA TRP A 766 28.62 6.88 30.84
C TRP A 766 29.38 8.14 31.28
N HIS A 767 29.35 8.46 32.57
CA HIS A 767 30.12 9.58 33.15
C HIS A 767 31.60 9.24 33.43
N ARG A 768 32.02 7.98 33.26
CA ARG A 768 33.39 7.52 33.55
C ARG A 768 34.49 8.18 32.73
N GLN A 769 34.20 8.77 31.57
CA GLN A 769 35.20 9.54 30.83
C GLN A 769 35.53 10.89 31.48
N SER A 770 34.72 11.36 32.46
CA SER A 770 34.88 12.65 33.15
C SER A 770 35.14 12.53 34.66
N GLU A 771 35.24 11.31 35.23
CA GLU A 771 35.50 11.12 36.66
C GLU A 771 36.85 11.71 37.11
N SER A 772 37.84 11.83 36.22
CA SER A 772 39.17 12.36 36.56
C SER A 772 39.22 13.88 36.77
N ASN A 773 38.15 14.63 36.52
CA ASN A 773 38.16 16.10 36.53
C ASN A 773 36.97 16.77 37.23
N ARG A 774 36.07 16.01 37.86
CA ARG A 774 34.89 16.60 38.53
C ARG A 774 35.32 17.32 39.81
N PRO A 775 34.99 18.61 39.98
CA PRO A 775 35.41 19.37 41.16
C PRO A 775 34.77 18.81 42.43
N LEU A 776 35.59 18.58 43.47
CA LEU A 776 35.13 18.19 44.80
C LEU A 776 34.70 19.41 45.60
N CYS A 777 33.83 19.21 46.59
CA CYS A 777 33.39 20.26 47.48
C CYS A 777 34.54 20.73 48.37
N SER A 778 34.92 21.99 48.24
CA SER A 778 35.98 22.64 49.01
C SER A 778 35.68 22.79 50.52
N ASN A 779 34.47 22.43 50.96
CA ASN A 779 34.03 22.48 52.36
C ASN A 779 33.91 21.08 52.99
N HIS A 780 34.16 20.02 52.21
CA HIS A 780 34.24 18.64 52.70
C HIS A 780 35.66 18.11 52.48
N ASP A 781 36.27 17.59 53.54
CA ASP A 781 37.59 16.94 53.49
C ASP A 781 37.47 15.41 53.28
N ASP A 782 36.36 14.95 52.68
CA ASP A 782 36.06 13.53 52.52
C ASP A 782 36.53 12.94 51.18
N GLU A 783 37.08 13.78 50.29
CA GLU A 783 37.53 13.43 48.93
C GLU A 783 36.47 12.72 48.04
N VAL A 784 35.20 12.70 48.47
CA VAL A 784 34.12 11.94 47.83
C VAL A 784 32.93 12.84 47.49
N THR A 785 32.74 13.94 48.22
CA THR A 785 31.61 14.84 47.99
C THR A 785 31.86 15.77 46.80
N PHE A 786 31.12 15.57 45.71
CA PHE A 786 31.22 16.40 44.51
C PHE A 786 30.59 17.79 44.68
N ALA A 787 31.22 18.80 44.07
CA ALA A 787 30.68 20.14 43.99
C ALA A 787 29.66 20.26 42.85
N VAL A 788 28.54 20.94 43.15
CA VAL A 788 27.45 21.21 42.21
C VAL A 788 27.50 22.66 41.74
N LEU A 789 28.04 23.55 42.58
CA LEU A 789 28.10 24.99 42.36
C LEU A 789 29.54 25.47 42.54
N ASN A 790 29.95 26.46 41.75
CA ASN A 790 31.18 27.20 41.91
C ASN A 790 30.86 28.63 42.35
N CYS A 791 31.28 28.98 43.56
CA CYS A 791 31.20 30.33 44.08
C CYS A 791 32.54 31.01 43.89
N ALA A 792 32.57 32.18 43.24
CA ALA A 792 33.82 32.92 43.00
C ALA A 792 34.59 33.27 44.29
N LEU A 793 33.91 33.28 45.44
CA LEU A 793 34.47 33.65 46.74
C LEU A 793 34.51 32.50 47.76
N CYS A 794 33.68 31.47 47.60
CA CYS A 794 33.60 30.33 48.53
C CYS A 794 34.13 29.01 47.94
N GLY A 795 34.58 29.01 46.69
CA GLY A 795 35.06 27.81 46.00
C GLY A 795 33.93 26.92 45.48
N SER A 796 34.29 25.69 45.13
CA SER A 796 33.37 24.68 44.60
C SER A 796 32.63 24.03 45.75
N LEU A 797 31.29 24.11 45.78
CA LEU A 797 30.46 23.66 46.90
C LEU A 797 29.46 22.60 46.45
N CYS A 798 29.22 21.59 47.31
CA CYS A 798 28.05 20.72 47.17
C CYS A 798 26.77 21.51 47.49
N ALA A 799 25.61 20.97 47.11
CA ALA A 799 24.33 21.65 47.28
C ALA A 799 24.02 22.03 48.74
N ASP A 800 24.46 21.22 49.71
CA ASP A 800 24.23 21.48 51.13
C ASP A 800 25.20 22.52 51.70
N CYS A 801 26.48 22.47 51.32
CA CYS A 801 27.45 23.49 51.69
C CYS A 801 27.14 24.85 51.08
N ASP A 802 26.65 24.91 49.83
CA ASP A 802 26.14 26.15 49.25
C ASP A 802 25.00 26.71 50.09
N ARG A 803 24.02 25.87 50.44
CA ARG A 803 22.86 26.28 51.24
C ARG A 803 23.30 26.84 52.59
N VAL A 804 24.19 26.15 53.30
CA VAL A 804 24.64 26.54 54.65
C VAL A 804 25.55 27.76 54.63
N LEU A 805 26.51 27.84 53.71
CA LEU A 805 27.47 28.95 53.66
C LEU A 805 26.83 30.25 53.15
N HIS A 806 25.82 30.17 52.29
CA HIS A 806 25.13 31.33 51.72
C HIS A 806 23.84 31.72 52.48
N LEU A 807 23.54 31.06 53.60
CA LEU A 807 22.50 31.47 54.55
C LEU A 807 22.87 32.79 55.27
N ASN A 808 24.17 33.09 55.43
CA ASN A 808 24.64 34.29 56.13
C ASN A 808 24.47 35.56 55.28
N ARG A 809 24.01 36.67 55.89
CA ARG A 809 23.81 37.98 55.24
C ARG A 809 25.03 38.49 54.45
N ARG A 810 26.24 38.17 54.91
CA ARG A 810 27.49 38.64 54.27
C ARG A 810 27.84 37.88 52.99
N THR A 811 27.43 36.63 52.88
CA THR A 811 27.80 35.72 51.78
C THR A 811 26.64 35.49 50.82
N ARG A 812 25.38 35.73 51.23
CA ARG A 812 24.17 35.53 50.43
C ARG A 812 24.17 36.18 49.02
N SER A 813 24.92 37.27 48.82
CA SER A 813 25.02 37.97 47.54
C SER A 813 26.19 37.51 46.66
N HIS A 814 26.90 36.45 47.03
CA HIS A 814 27.98 35.91 46.23
C HIS A 814 27.46 35.41 44.86
N HIS A 815 28.25 35.68 43.83
CA HIS A 815 27.97 35.18 42.47
C HIS A 815 28.33 33.69 42.40
N ARG A 816 27.35 32.89 42.01
CA ARG A 816 27.41 31.43 42.00
C ARG A 816 27.05 30.93 40.60
N THR A 817 27.85 30.03 40.06
CA THR A 817 27.63 29.38 38.78
C THR A 817 27.55 27.87 38.98
N VAL A 818 26.75 27.16 38.19
CA VAL A 818 26.67 25.70 38.27
C VAL A 818 27.90 25.09 37.61
N CYS A 819 28.47 24.01 38.18
CA CYS A 819 29.62 23.31 37.60
C CYS A 819 29.29 22.79 36.18
N LYS A 820 30.27 22.80 35.27
CA LYS A 820 30.07 22.43 33.86
C LYS A 820 29.55 20.99 33.72
N GLU A 821 30.03 20.09 34.57
CA GLU A 821 29.65 18.68 34.63
C GLU A 821 28.17 18.50 35.04
N GLU A 822 27.60 19.42 35.83
CA GLU A 822 26.17 19.41 36.18
C GLU A 822 25.30 20.12 35.13
N GLN A 823 25.88 21.05 34.35
CA GLN A 823 25.18 21.68 33.22
C GLN A 823 24.96 20.70 32.04
N ASP A 824 25.89 19.76 31.85
CA ASP A 824 25.84 18.76 30.78
C ASP A 824 25.15 17.44 31.20
N ALA A 825 24.72 17.33 32.46
CA ALA A 825 24.03 16.16 32.98
C ALA A 825 22.53 16.12 32.59
N ILE A 826 22.08 14.98 32.07
CA ILE A 826 20.66 14.68 31.79
C ILE A 826 20.14 13.64 32.78
N ARG A 827 19.00 13.93 33.40
CA ARG A 827 18.27 12.96 34.22
C ARG A 827 17.04 12.48 33.45
N VAL A 828 16.95 11.18 33.23
CA VAL A 828 15.85 10.57 32.47
C VAL A 828 15.06 9.66 33.39
N GLU A 829 13.74 9.80 33.39
CA GLU A 829 12.83 9.02 34.22
C GLU A 829 11.66 8.52 33.37
N LEU A 830 11.16 7.33 33.69
CA LEU A 830 9.97 6.77 33.04
C LEU A 830 8.96 6.44 34.12
N HIS A 831 7.85 7.18 34.06
CA HIS A 831 6.72 6.99 34.95
C HIS A 831 5.49 6.64 34.13
N GLU A 832 4.95 5.43 34.33
CA GLU A 832 3.88 4.86 33.52
C GLU A 832 4.19 4.88 32.00
N SER A 833 3.47 5.69 31.21
CA SER A 833 3.70 5.87 29.77
C SER A 833 4.45 7.15 29.41
N CYS A 834 4.90 7.91 30.41
CA CYS A 834 5.54 9.20 30.26
C CYS A 834 7.06 9.13 30.45
N GLY A 835 7.79 9.39 29.36
CA GLY A 835 9.22 9.63 29.41
C GLY A 835 9.50 11.08 29.80
N ARG A 836 10.38 11.28 30.78
CA ARG A 836 10.80 12.58 31.29
C ARG A 836 12.29 12.75 31.08
N ALA A 837 12.71 13.91 30.61
CA ALA A 837 14.10 14.34 30.57
C ALA A 837 14.26 15.70 31.25
N LYS A 838 15.17 15.77 32.23
CA LYS A 838 15.50 16.98 32.97
C LYS A 838 16.97 17.33 32.75
N LEU A 839 17.16 18.46 32.08
CA LEU A 839 18.42 19.18 31.94
C LEU A 839 18.38 20.42 32.84
N TYR A 840 19.54 21.05 33.02
CA TYR A 840 19.64 22.32 33.75
C TYR A 840 18.73 23.41 33.14
N TRP A 841 18.70 23.51 31.81
CA TRP A 841 18.00 24.55 31.06
C TRP A 841 16.66 24.10 30.44
N LEU A 842 16.40 22.78 30.38
CA LEU A 842 15.21 22.20 29.74
C LEU A 842 14.57 21.12 30.60
N TRP A 843 13.25 21.16 30.71
CA TRP A 843 12.47 20.04 31.22
C TRP A 843 11.49 19.60 30.13
N ALA A 844 11.56 18.32 29.77
CA ALA A 844 10.78 17.73 28.69
C ALA A 844 10.03 16.50 29.21
N VAL A 845 8.73 16.44 28.93
CA VAL A 845 7.90 15.27 29.24
C VAL A 845 7.07 14.92 28.02
N VAL A 846 7.02 13.63 27.67
CA VAL A 846 6.24 13.13 26.55
C VAL A 846 5.50 11.87 26.94
N ASP A 847 4.20 11.82 26.65
CA ASP A 847 3.38 10.64 26.83
C ASP A 847 3.30 9.82 25.53
N SER A 848 3.73 8.57 25.62
CA SER A 848 3.77 7.65 24.48
C SER A 848 2.41 7.13 24.02
N ARG A 849 1.33 7.31 24.82
CA ARG A 849 -0.03 6.86 24.46
C ARG A 849 -0.83 7.94 23.76
N THR A 850 -0.73 9.19 24.23
CA THR A 850 -1.46 10.32 23.66
C THR A 850 -0.64 11.13 22.66
N LEU A 851 0.67 10.85 22.55
CA LEU A 851 1.61 11.55 21.67
C LEU A 851 1.65 13.06 21.97
N LYS A 852 1.37 13.42 23.23
CA LYS A 852 1.41 14.79 23.74
C LYS A 852 2.62 14.97 24.64
N GLY A 853 3.26 16.13 24.55
CA GLY A 853 4.38 16.49 25.41
C GLY A 853 4.34 17.93 25.86
N MET A 854 5.16 18.25 26.85
CA MET A 854 5.39 19.61 27.34
C MET A 854 6.90 19.88 27.44
N LEU A 855 7.31 21.08 27.01
CA LEU A 855 8.66 21.60 27.18
C LEU A 855 8.62 22.86 28.04
N GLU A 856 9.36 22.85 29.14
CA GLU A 856 9.58 24.02 29.98
C GLU A 856 11.05 24.45 29.90
N PHE A 857 11.27 25.65 29.37
CA PHE A 857 12.61 26.25 29.28
C PHE A 857 12.87 27.08 30.53
N ARG A 858 13.94 26.75 31.26
CA ARG A 858 14.35 27.48 32.47
C ARG A 858 15.25 28.65 32.09
N GLY A 859 14.84 29.87 32.45
CA GLY A 859 15.61 31.08 32.20
C GLY A 859 16.97 31.05 32.92
N HIS A 860 18.01 31.51 32.23
CA HIS A 860 19.39 31.59 32.73
C HIS A 860 19.58 32.81 33.64
N ASP A 861 18.75 32.94 34.68
CA ASP A 861 18.92 33.96 35.71
C ASP A 861 19.74 33.36 36.85
N PRO A 862 21.04 33.68 37.00
CA PRO A 862 21.92 33.09 38.02
C PRO A 862 21.48 33.42 39.46
N SER A 863 20.46 34.27 39.63
CA SER A 863 19.79 34.57 40.90
C SER A 863 18.59 33.67 41.21
N ALA A 864 18.00 32.99 40.20
CA ALA A 864 16.78 32.21 40.34
C ALA A 864 17.01 30.68 40.47
N SER A 865 18.22 30.20 40.14
CA SER A 865 18.60 28.78 40.22
C SER A 865 18.74 28.23 41.65
N CYS A 866 18.62 29.07 42.68
CA CYS A 866 18.76 28.68 44.08
C CYS A 866 17.43 28.39 44.83
N SER A 867 16.28 28.34 44.15
CA SER A 867 14.97 28.16 44.83
C SER A 867 14.39 26.74 44.81
N ALA A 868 15.19 25.71 44.51
CA ALA A 868 14.72 24.32 44.46
C ALA A 868 14.70 23.59 45.83
N VAL A 869 14.60 24.33 46.94
CA VAL A 869 14.24 23.76 48.25
C VAL A 869 13.31 24.73 48.97
N PRO A 870 12.12 24.32 49.41
CA PRO A 870 11.30 25.13 50.30
C PRO A 870 11.96 25.11 51.68
N VAL A 871 12.90 26.03 51.94
CA VAL A 871 13.31 26.33 53.31
C VAL A 871 12.40 27.43 53.83
N THR A 872 11.45 27.02 54.67
CA THR A 872 10.67 27.88 55.55
C THR A 872 11.60 28.59 56.53
N ALA A 873 12.26 29.67 56.11
CA ALA A 873 13.00 30.56 57.03
C ALA A 873 13.36 31.94 56.44
N THR A 874 12.60 32.54 55.53
CA THR A 874 12.66 34.00 55.29
C THR A 874 11.31 34.48 54.76
N GLY A 875 10.86 35.67 55.13
CA GLY A 875 9.53 36.26 54.81
C GLY A 875 9.26 36.56 53.33
N VAL A 876 9.58 35.62 52.43
CA VAL A 876 9.20 35.60 51.01
C VAL A 876 8.28 34.40 50.83
N GLY A 877 6.97 34.65 50.68
CA GLY A 877 6.03 33.56 50.43
C GLY A 877 6.05 33.15 48.97
N VAL A 878 5.86 31.85 48.75
CA VAL A 878 5.79 31.23 47.42
C VAL A 878 4.35 30.78 47.19
N CYS A 879 3.78 31.14 46.04
CA CYS A 879 2.47 30.66 45.65
C CYS A 879 2.52 29.15 45.44
N ARG A 880 1.61 28.45 46.13
CA ARG A 880 1.43 27.00 46.07
C ARG A 880 1.19 26.47 44.66
N PHE A 881 0.51 27.23 43.80
CA PHE A 881 0.06 26.77 42.48
C PHE A 881 0.96 27.27 41.34
N CYS A 882 1.16 28.58 41.23
CA CYS A 882 1.96 29.16 40.14
C CYS A 882 3.46 29.34 40.47
N GLY A 883 3.89 29.09 41.71
CA GLY A 883 5.28 29.25 42.14
C GLY A 883 5.79 30.69 42.19
N ALA A 884 4.92 31.70 42.06
CA ALA A 884 5.31 33.11 42.19
C ALA A 884 5.81 33.41 43.60
N THR A 885 6.95 34.10 43.71
CA THR A 885 7.54 34.49 44.98
C THR A 885 7.27 35.97 45.26
N GLY A 886 6.92 36.31 46.50
CA GLY A 886 6.61 37.68 46.88
C GLY A 886 6.91 37.95 48.35
N SER A 887 7.49 39.12 48.63
CA SER A 887 7.81 39.60 49.99
C SER A 887 6.78 40.57 50.56
N SER A 888 5.68 40.84 49.85
CA SER A 888 4.61 41.77 50.26
C SER A 888 3.22 41.27 49.83
N GLY A 889 2.16 41.71 50.52
CA GLY A 889 0.76 41.40 50.20
C GLY A 889 0.28 40.02 50.66
N LEU A 890 -0.70 39.44 49.94
CA LEU A 890 -1.31 38.12 50.23
C LEU A 890 -0.30 36.97 50.31
N LEU A 891 0.83 37.07 49.59
CA LEU A 891 1.92 36.10 49.64
C LEU A 891 2.78 36.22 50.91
N ALA A 892 2.78 37.35 51.61
CA ALA A 892 3.53 37.51 52.86
C ALA A 892 2.79 36.91 54.07
N LEU A 893 1.45 36.80 53.99
CA LEU A 893 0.57 36.29 55.06
C LEU A 893 -0.03 34.91 54.73
N GLY A 894 -0.03 34.51 53.45
CA GLY A 894 -0.58 33.24 52.97
C GLY A 894 0.26 32.65 51.83
N ASN A 895 -0.10 31.44 51.40
CA ASN A 895 0.64 30.66 50.39
C ASN A 895 0.01 30.71 48.98
N ILE A 896 -0.88 31.66 48.69
CA ILE A 896 -1.60 31.77 47.40
C ILE A 896 -1.50 33.22 46.89
N CYS A 897 -1.10 33.40 45.63
CA CYS A 897 -0.98 34.71 45.01
C CYS A 897 -2.36 35.30 44.61
N PRO A 898 -2.48 36.61 44.34
CA PRO A 898 -3.75 37.24 43.98
C PRO A 898 -4.26 36.90 42.57
N ASP A 899 -3.58 36.02 41.84
CA ASP A 899 -4.02 35.55 40.53
C ASP A 899 -5.38 34.82 40.63
N ALA A 900 -6.31 35.13 39.72
CA ALA A 900 -7.68 34.63 39.79
C ALA A 900 -7.75 33.09 39.76
N GLN A 901 -6.94 32.44 38.92
CA GLN A 901 -6.91 30.97 38.81
C GLN A 901 -6.35 30.35 40.09
N CYS A 902 -5.29 30.94 40.66
CA CYS A 902 -4.72 30.49 41.94
C CYS A 902 -5.70 30.65 43.12
N GLN A 903 -6.51 31.72 43.13
CA GLN A 903 -7.53 31.93 44.15
C GLN A 903 -8.68 30.91 44.02
N GLU A 904 -9.13 30.61 42.80
CA GLU A 904 -10.13 29.56 42.54
C GLU A 904 -9.64 28.17 42.97
N TYR A 905 -8.39 27.83 42.63
CA TYR A 905 -7.73 26.61 43.11
C TYR A 905 -7.64 26.57 44.64
N GLY A 906 -7.31 27.71 45.26
CA GLY A 906 -7.28 27.87 46.71
C GLY A 906 -8.60 27.51 47.38
N ALA A 907 -9.71 28.02 46.86
CA ALA A 907 -11.05 27.86 47.43
C ALA A 907 -11.51 26.39 47.51
N VAL A 908 -11.01 25.52 46.63
CA VAL A 908 -11.38 24.09 46.58
C VAL A 908 -10.28 23.16 47.10
N SER A 909 -9.12 23.70 47.47
CA SER A 909 -7.97 22.93 47.93
C SER A 909 -8.08 22.49 49.40
N CYS A 910 -7.47 21.36 49.73
CA CYS A 910 -7.33 20.92 51.10
C CYS A 910 -6.41 21.87 51.88
N THR A 911 -6.84 22.26 53.08
CA THR A 911 -6.11 23.15 54.00
C THR A 911 -5.26 22.38 55.02
N LYS A 912 -5.33 21.05 55.03
CA LYS A 912 -4.57 20.19 55.95
C LYS A 912 -3.12 20.02 55.47
N VAL A 913 -2.24 19.76 56.43
CA VAL A 913 -0.82 19.42 56.21
C VAL A 913 -0.61 17.97 56.65
N HIS A 914 0.15 17.20 55.88
CA HIS A 914 0.48 15.82 56.23
C HIS A 914 1.36 15.78 57.49
N ALA A 915 0.87 15.17 58.56
CA ALA A 915 1.56 15.13 59.85
C ALA A 915 2.95 14.45 59.81
N ARG A 916 3.18 13.52 58.87
CA ARG A 916 4.46 12.80 58.76
C ARG A 916 5.55 13.60 58.04
N CYS A 917 5.22 14.22 56.91
CA CYS A 917 6.21 14.89 56.05
C CYS A 917 6.14 16.42 56.08
N GLY A 918 5.15 17.01 56.77
CA GLY A 918 4.98 18.46 56.87
C GLY A 918 4.55 19.16 55.58
N HIS A 919 4.25 18.42 54.50
CA HIS A 919 3.82 18.98 53.23
C HIS A 919 2.31 19.26 53.20
N ALA A 920 1.93 20.36 52.55
CA ALA A 920 0.52 20.70 52.33
C ALA A 920 -0.16 19.62 51.47
N CYS A 921 -1.37 19.19 51.86
CA CYS A 921 -2.10 18.17 51.12
C CYS A 921 -2.53 18.69 49.75
N GLY A 922 -2.13 18.02 48.66
CA GLY A 922 -2.51 18.34 47.28
C GLY A 922 -3.97 18.06 46.91
N GLY A 923 -4.74 17.50 47.83
CA GLY A 923 -6.15 17.11 47.67
C GLY A 923 -7.13 18.28 47.67
N ILE A 924 -8.41 17.94 47.70
CA ILE A 924 -9.53 18.91 47.73
C ILE A 924 -10.13 19.07 49.13
N LEU A 925 -10.91 20.13 49.32
CA LEU A 925 -11.59 20.41 50.58
C LEU A 925 -12.58 19.28 50.94
N ASN A 926 -12.68 18.94 52.23
CA ASN A 926 -13.62 17.96 52.79
C ASN A 926 -13.48 16.50 52.32
N GLU A 927 -12.31 16.09 51.83
CA GLU A 927 -12.04 14.65 51.64
C GLU A 927 -12.02 13.91 52.99
N THR A 928 -12.66 12.74 53.03
CA THR A 928 -12.67 11.86 54.21
C THR A 928 -11.27 11.34 54.52
N GLN A 929 -10.50 11.02 53.48
CA GLN A 929 -9.08 10.69 53.54
C GLN A 929 -8.33 11.65 52.61
N CYS A 930 -7.37 12.40 53.17
CA CYS A 930 -6.52 13.28 52.39
C CYS A 930 -5.78 12.51 51.29
N LEU A 931 -5.69 13.10 50.09
CA LEU A 931 -4.81 12.63 49.03
C LEU A 931 -3.41 12.32 49.58
N PRO A 932 -2.83 11.14 49.31
CA PRO A 932 -1.47 10.83 49.73
C PRO A 932 -0.46 11.88 49.22
N CYS A 933 0.61 12.12 49.99
CA CYS A 933 1.58 13.16 49.64
C CYS A 933 2.20 12.89 48.26
N LEU A 934 2.07 13.86 47.35
CA LEU A 934 2.56 13.79 45.97
C LEU A 934 4.04 14.20 45.84
N VAL A 935 4.69 14.67 46.92
CA VAL A 935 6.13 14.98 46.90
C VAL A 935 6.92 13.67 46.76
N PRO A 936 7.83 13.56 45.77
CA PRO A 936 8.65 12.36 45.57
C PRO A 936 9.37 11.93 46.86
N ASN A 937 9.55 10.62 47.05
CA ASN A 937 10.22 9.98 48.20
C ASN A 937 9.59 10.18 49.59
N CYS A 938 8.50 10.95 49.73
CA CYS A 938 7.79 11.09 51.03
C CYS A 938 7.08 9.82 51.50
N GLN A 939 6.82 8.86 50.61
CA GLN A 939 6.15 7.60 50.94
C GLN A 939 7.10 6.40 51.08
N ALA A 940 8.40 6.59 50.77
CA ALA A 940 9.38 5.51 50.73
C ALA A 940 9.82 5.02 52.12
N GLU A 941 9.58 5.79 53.20
CA GLU A 941 10.00 5.43 54.56
C GLU A 941 8.89 4.77 55.42
N GLY A 942 7.75 4.44 54.82
CA GLY A 942 6.72 3.64 55.48
C GLY A 942 6.89 2.16 55.16
N GLU A 943 7.02 1.31 56.20
CA GLU A 943 7.05 -0.15 56.02
C GLU A 943 5.94 -0.67 55.07
N PRO A 944 6.18 -1.74 54.29
CA PRO A 944 5.19 -2.37 53.40
C PRO A 944 3.96 -2.96 54.13
N SER A 945 3.90 -2.87 55.45
CA SER A 945 3.02 -3.63 56.35
C SER A 945 1.65 -2.98 56.65
N GLN A 946 1.33 -1.79 56.09
CA GLN A 946 0.04 -1.12 56.29
C GLN A 946 -0.80 -0.90 55.02
N CYS A 947 -0.60 -1.71 53.96
CA CYS A 947 -1.56 -1.78 52.86
C CYS A 947 -2.52 -2.96 53.08
N GLY A 948 -3.66 -2.69 53.73
CA GLY A 948 -4.77 -3.65 53.73
C GLY A 948 -5.29 -3.89 52.29
N PRO A 949 -5.89 -5.05 52.00
CA PRO A 949 -6.49 -5.31 50.69
C PRO A 949 -7.59 -4.29 50.40
N GLY A 950 -7.39 -3.44 49.38
CA GLY A 950 -8.39 -2.49 48.90
C GLY A 950 -8.01 -1.01 48.91
N VAL A 951 -6.82 -0.62 49.40
CA VAL A 951 -6.33 0.78 49.28
C VAL A 951 -5.57 0.95 47.96
N PRO A 952 -6.00 1.85 47.05
CA PRO A 952 -5.32 2.05 45.78
C PRO A 952 -3.93 2.68 46.00
N ARG A 953 -2.89 1.98 45.53
CA ARG A 953 -1.50 2.45 45.62
C ARG A 953 -1.34 3.72 44.79
N LEU A 954 -0.72 4.74 45.36
CA LEU A 954 -0.34 5.95 44.63
C LEU A 954 0.68 5.55 43.56
N THR A 955 0.33 5.73 42.29
CA THR A 955 1.27 5.53 41.19
C THR A 955 1.98 6.84 40.85
N GLN A 956 1.28 7.97 40.81
CA GLN A 956 1.79 9.26 40.30
C GLN A 956 2.30 10.22 41.38
N ASP A 957 3.23 11.11 41.03
CA ASP A 957 3.75 12.18 41.91
C ASP A 957 3.26 13.58 41.49
N GLY A 958 3.72 14.63 42.17
CA GLY A 958 3.30 16.01 41.93
C GLY A 958 3.94 16.67 40.71
N GLU A 959 4.99 16.08 40.17
CA GLU A 959 5.67 16.48 38.93
C GLU A 959 5.04 15.82 37.70
N ASP A 960 4.25 14.75 37.87
CA ASP A 960 3.42 14.16 36.81
C ASP A 960 2.49 15.20 36.18
N MET A 961 2.33 15.11 34.86
CA MET A 961 1.33 15.89 34.13
C MET A 961 -0.06 15.30 34.34
N CYS A 962 -1.06 16.18 34.47
CA CYS A 962 -2.44 15.72 34.41
C CYS A 962 -2.77 15.29 32.97
N MET A 963 -3.02 13.99 32.74
CA MET A 963 -3.32 13.43 31.41
C MET A 963 -4.73 13.79 30.88
N ILE A 964 -5.35 14.83 31.43
CA ILE A 964 -6.57 15.44 30.91
C ILE A 964 -6.25 16.78 30.26
N CYS A 965 -5.61 17.70 31.01
CA CYS A 965 -5.28 19.03 30.48
C CYS A 965 -3.96 19.06 29.70
N PHE A 966 -2.97 18.24 30.08
CA PHE A 966 -1.61 18.24 29.53
C PHE A 966 -0.86 19.59 29.65
N THR A 967 -1.41 20.57 30.36
CA THR A 967 -0.86 21.93 30.52
C THR A 967 -0.20 22.16 31.88
N GLU A 968 -0.62 21.43 32.90
CA GLU A 968 -0.26 21.66 34.31
C GLU A 968 0.11 20.34 35.00
N THR A 969 1.09 20.37 35.92
CA THR A 969 1.44 19.20 36.74
C THR A 969 0.44 19.00 37.87
N LEU A 970 0.33 17.79 38.40
CA LEU A 970 -0.63 17.43 39.46
C LEU A 970 -0.44 18.25 40.75
N GLY A 971 0.77 18.73 41.03
CA GLY A 971 1.05 19.60 42.19
C GLY A 971 0.58 21.05 42.05
N THR A 972 0.34 21.53 40.82
CA THR A 972 0.01 22.93 40.53
C THR A 972 -1.48 23.26 40.62
N ALA A 973 -2.34 22.26 40.82
CA ALA A 973 -3.76 22.45 41.07
C ALA A 973 -4.31 21.35 42.01
N PRO A 974 -5.47 21.54 42.64
CA PRO A 974 -6.08 20.55 43.52
C PRO A 974 -6.42 19.26 42.76
N SER A 975 -5.93 18.12 43.26
CA SER A 975 -5.98 16.83 42.59
C SER A 975 -6.75 15.79 43.39
N VAL A 976 -7.29 14.77 42.72
CA VAL A 976 -8.01 13.65 43.33
C VAL A 976 -7.42 12.33 42.85
N GLN A 977 -7.31 11.35 43.75
CA GLN A 977 -6.92 9.99 43.40
C GLN A 977 -8.18 9.18 43.10
N LEU A 978 -8.30 8.68 41.88
CA LEU A 978 -9.38 7.80 41.49
C LEU A 978 -9.22 6.43 42.17
N ARG A 979 -10.31 5.66 42.21
CA ARG A 979 -10.28 4.28 42.73
C ARG A 979 -9.25 3.38 42.03
N CYS A 980 -8.93 3.65 40.76
CA CYS A 980 -7.90 2.92 40.02
C CYS A 980 -6.45 3.31 40.41
N GLY A 981 -6.25 4.23 41.35
CA GLY A 981 -4.93 4.67 41.85
C GLY A 981 -4.33 5.88 41.15
N HIS A 982 -4.81 6.22 39.95
CA HIS A 982 -4.35 7.35 39.16
C HIS A 982 -4.90 8.69 39.68
N VAL A 983 -4.11 9.74 39.56
CA VAL A 983 -4.36 11.07 40.08
C VAL A 983 -4.57 12.06 38.93
N PHE A 984 -5.59 12.90 39.05
CA PHE A 984 -5.91 13.95 38.08
C PHE A 984 -6.36 15.21 38.81
N HIS A 985 -6.24 16.37 38.17
CA HIS A 985 -6.84 17.60 38.72
C HIS A 985 -8.36 17.42 38.85
N TYR A 986 -8.91 17.85 39.97
CA TYR A 986 -10.34 17.76 40.24
C TYR A 986 -11.17 18.53 39.20
N HIS A 987 -10.74 19.74 38.85
CA HIS A 987 -11.40 20.56 37.85
C HIS A 987 -11.39 19.89 36.46
N CYS A 988 -10.28 19.23 36.09
CA CYS A 988 -10.17 18.52 34.82
C CYS A 988 -11.16 17.35 34.72
N CYS A 989 -11.24 16.50 35.77
CA CYS A 989 -12.23 15.43 35.85
C CYS A 989 -13.66 15.98 35.76
N LYS A 990 -13.97 17.03 36.54
CA LYS A 990 -15.28 17.67 36.53
C LYS A 990 -15.65 18.19 35.13
N THR A 991 -14.75 18.90 34.46
CA THR A 991 -14.98 19.48 33.13
C THR A 991 -15.20 18.40 32.06
N VAL A 992 -14.43 17.31 32.08
CA VAL A 992 -14.62 16.18 31.16
C VAL A 992 -15.98 15.51 31.37
N LEU A 993 -16.36 15.23 32.62
CA LEU A 993 -17.64 14.60 32.94
C LEU A 993 -18.84 15.51 32.58
N MET A 994 -18.71 16.83 32.73
CA MET A 994 -19.75 17.79 32.34
C MET A 994 -19.90 17.91 30.82
N ARG A 995 -18.79 17.88 30.05
CA ARG A 995 -18.82 17.97 28.58
C ARG A 995 -19.35 16.71 27.89
N ARG A 996 -19.27 15.56 28.56
CA ARG A 996 -19.72 14.24 28.07
C ARG A 996 -18.95 13.77 26.83
N TRP A 997 -19.66 13.26 25.82
CA TRP A 997 -19.08 12.73 24.59
C TRP A 997 -19.20 13.74 23.44
N ASN A 998 -18.30 13.61 22.46
CA ASN A 998 -18.34 14.39 21.23
C ASN A 998 -19.19 13.67 20.17
N GLY A 999 -19.94 14.43 19.38
CA GLY A 999 -20.82 13.90 18.33
C GLY A 999 -22.19 13.40 18.81
N PRO A 1000 -23.07 12.98 17.89
CA PRO A 1000 -24.45 12.59 18.21
C PRO A 1000 -24.54 11.24 18.91
N ARG A 1001 -23.63 10.31 18.58
CA ARG A 1001 -23.58 8.96 19.14
C ARG A 1001 -23.11 8.98 20.59
N ILE A 1002 -23.88 8.33 21.46
CA ILE A 1002 -23.50 8.12 22.86
C ILE A 1002 -22.25 7.24 22.91
N SER A 1003 -21.17 7.78 23.46
CA SER A 1003 -19.97 7.04 23.82
C SER A 1003 -19.59 7.30 25.28
N PHE A 1004 -18.92 6.35 25.93
CA PHE A 1004 -18.60 6.44 27.36
C PHE A 1004 -17.10 6.55 27.66
N GLY A 1005 -16.26 6.73 26.63
CA GLY A 1005 -14.81 6.82 26.80
C GLY A 1005 -14.36 8.01 27.66
N PHE A 1006 -15.13 9.11 27.66
CA PHE A 1006 -14.85 10.29 28.49
C PHE A 1006 -15.01 10.03 30.00
N ALA A 1007 -15.79 9.02 30.39
CA ALA A 1007 -16.00 8.64 31.79
C ALA A 1007 -14.99 7.58 32.27
N GLN A 1008 -13.97 7.29 31.46
CA GLN A 1008 -12.91 6.32 31.77
C GLN A 1008 -11.60 7.05 32.05
N CYS A 1009 -10.81 6.48 32.96
CA CYS A 1009 -9.47 6.95 33.29
C CYS A 1009 -8.62 7.04 32.01
N PRO A 1010 -8.03 8.22 31.67
CA PRO A 1010 -7.18 8.39 30.49
C PRO A 1010 -6.03 7.39 30.42
N ILE A 1011 -5.50 6.97 31.57
CA ILE A 1011 -4.35 6.08 31.71
C ILE A 1011 -4.77 4.61 31.60
N CYS A 1012 -5.58 4.08 32.53
CA CYS A 1012 -5.88 2.65 32.60
C CYS A 1012 -7.24 2.22 31.99
N LYS A 1013 -8.04 3.17 31.51
CA LYS A 1013 -9.40 2.95 30.93
C LYS A 1013 -10.44 2.34 31.89
N VAL A 1014 -10.13 2.20 33.19
CA VAL A 1014 -11.12 1.89 34.24
C VAL A 1014 -12.05 3.09 34.44
N ASP A 1015 -13.33 2.84 34.75
CA ASP A 1015 -14.31 3.92 34.96
C ASP A 1015 -13.87 4.88 36.08
N ILE A 1016 -14.09 6.19 35.87
CA ILE A 1016 -13.75 7.24 36.84
C ILE A 1016 -14.70 7.12 38.03
N GLU A 1017 -14.14 6.85 39.22
CA GLU A 1017 -14.89 6.74 40.48
C GLU A 1017 -14.18 7.57 41.55
N HIS A 1018 -14.88 8.54 42.14
CA HIS A 1018 -14.44 9.34 43.30
C HIS A 1018 -15.65 9.97 44.01
N PRO A 1019 -15.74 9.98 45.36
CA PRO A 1019 -16.90 10.53 46.08
C PRO A 1019 -17.28 11.96 45.69
N SER A 1020 -16.30 12.83 45.50
CA SER A 1020 -16.55 14.23 45.11
C SER A 1020 -16.97 14.41 43.64
N LEU A 1021 -16.90 13.36 42.82
CA LEU A 1021 -17.36 13.34 41.42
C LEU A 1021 -18.74 12.64 41.26
N GLU A 1022 -19.24 11.97 42.30
CA GLU A 1022 -20.51 11.23 42.30
C GLU A 1022 -21.71 12.04 41.75
N PRO A 1023 -21.88 13.33 42.08
CA PRO A 1023 -22.99 14.13 41.54
C PRO A 1023 -22.99 14.24 40.01
N PHE A 1024 -21.80 14.16 39.38
CA PHE A 1024 -21.66 14.20 37.93
C PHE A 1024 -21.73 12.80 37.30
N LEU A 1025 -21.28 11.77 38.04
CA LEU A 1025 -21.25 10.38 37.58
C LEU A 1025 -22.62 9.71 37.60
N ALA A 1026 -23.49 10.01 38.57
CA ALA A 1026 -24.76 9.32 38.76
C ALA A 1026 -25.63 9.27 37.48
N ALA A 1027 -25.76 10.40 36.77
CA ALA A 1027 -26.52 10.47 35.52
C ALA A 1027 -25.85 9.70 34.37
N ILE A 1028 -24.51 9.70 34.32
CA ILE A 1028 -23.72 9.00 33.29
C ILE A 1028 -23.81 7.49 33.49
N VAL A 1029 -23.69 7.01 34.73
CA VAL A 1029 -23.80 5.59 35.08
C VAL A 1029 -25.19 5.07 34.77
N ALA A 1030 -26.25 5.82 35.12
CA ALA A 1030 -27.63 5.46 34.78
C ALA A 1030 -27.84 5.35 33.27
N LEU A 1031 -27.33 6.31 32.48
CA LEU A 1031 -27.41 6.27 31.02
C LEU A 1031 -26.63 5.08 30.44
N ARG A 1032 -25.45 4.78 30.97
CA ARG A 1032 -24.63 3.63 30.53
C ARG A 1032 -25.32 2.31 30.78
N GLN A 1033 -25.96 2.15 31.94
CA GLN A 1033 -26.74 0.95 32.27
C GLN A 1033 -27.96 0.81 31.34
N ASP A 1034 -28.66 1.90 31.04
CA ASP A 1034 -29.80 1.88 30.10
C ASP A 1034 -29.38 1.47 28.68
N VAL A 1035 -28.30 2.07 28.16
CA VAL A 1035 -27.75 1.73 26.83
C VAL A 1035 -27.23 0.28 26.80
N LYS A 1036 -26.47 -0.15 27.82
CA LYS A 1036 -25.97 -1.52 27.93
C LYS A 1036 -27.11 -2.55 27.89
N ARG A 1037 -28.16 -2.31 28.67
CA ARG A 1037 -29.35 -3.18 28.72
C ARG A 1037 -30.04 -3.28 27.36
N LYS A 1038 -30.24 -2.15 26.66
CA LYS A 1038 -30.85 -2.13 25.33
C LYS A 1038 -29.98 -2.80 24.27
N ALA A 1039 -28.67 -2.59 24.32
CA ALA A 1039 -27.72 -3.18 23.37
C ALA A 1039 -27.68 -4.71 23.48
N LEU A 1040 -27.64 -5.25 24.70
CA LEU A 1040 -27.69 -6.69 24.94
C LEU A 1040 -29.02 -7.31 24.48
N MET A 1041 -30.15 -6.69 24.82
CA MET A 1041 -31.47 -7.15 24.38
C MET A 1041 -31.56 -7.21 22.85
N ARG A 1042 -30.94 -6.26 22.15
CA ARG A 1042 -30.87 -6.25 20.68
C ARG A 1042 -29.99 -7.36 20.12
N LEU A 1043 -28.83 -7.60 20.74
CA LEU A 1043 -27.92 -8.68 20.35
C LEU A 1043 -28.56 -10.07 20.49
N GLU A 1044 -29.35 -10.26 21.55
CA GLU A 1044 -30.14 -11.47 21.78
C GLU A 1044 -31.24 -11.64 20.73
N TYR A 1045 -31.96 -10.56 20.41
CA TYR A 1045 -33.01 -10.57 19.38
C TYR A 1045 -32.48 -10.90 17.98
N GLU A 1046 -31.29 -10.42 17.63
CA GLU A 1046 -30.62 -10.73 16.35
C GLU A 1046 -30.01 -12.14 16.30
N GLY A 1047 -30.08 -12.92 17.38
CA GLY A 1047 -29.57 -14.29 17.44
C GLY A 1047 -28.03 -14.41 17.47
N LEU A 1048 -27.32 -13.28 17.52
CA LEU A 1048 -25.86 -13.21 17.48
C LEU A 1048 -25.21 -13.46 18.85
N ALA A 1049 -25.96 -13.35 19.95
CA ALA A 1049 -25.45 -13.51 21.30
C ALA A 1049 -24.72 -14.85 21.52
N LYS A 1050 -25.25 -15.96 20.96
CA LYS A 1050 -24.66 -17.31 21.09
C LYS A 1050 -23.35 -17.46 20.31
N ALA A 1051 -23.26 -16.85 19.14
CA ALA A 1051 -22.05 -16.89 18.30
C ALA A 1051 -20.90 -16.11 18.96
N VAL A 1052 -21.19 -14.90 19.47
CA VAL A 1052 -20.19 -14.05 20.14
C VAL A 1052 -19.62 -14.70 21.40
N THR A 1053 -20.46 -15.39 22.19
CA THR A 1053 -19.99 -16.14 23.36
C THR A 1053 -19.14 -17.36 23.01
N ALA A 1054 -19.36 -17.98 21.83
CA ALA A 1054 -18.57 -19.12 21.37
C ALA A 1054 -17.15 -18.70 20.95
N ASP A 1055 -17.00 -17.48 20.42
CA ASP A 1055 -15.71 -16.87 20.05
C ASP A 1055 -14.93 -16.31 21.26
N GLY A 1056 -15.41 -16.51 22.49
CA GLY A 1056 -14.75 -16.03 23.72
C GLY A 1056 -14.78 -14.52 23.92
N THR A 1057 -15.59 -13.78 23.15
CA THR A 1057 -15.69 -12.32 23.23
C THR A 1057 -16.80 -11.90 24.21
N ASP A 1058 -16.60 -10.84 25.02
CA ASP A 1058 -17.64 -10.35 25.92
C ASP A 1058 -18.84 -9.79 25.12
N PRO A 1059 -20.05 -10.38 25.24
CA PRO A 1059 -21.24 -9.95 24.51
C PRO A 1059 -21.64 -8.51 24.84
N THR A 1060 -21.34 -8.03 26.05
CA THR A 1060 -21.62 -6.64 26.44
C THR A 1060 -20.78 -5.68 25.61
N ARG A 1061 -19.46 -5.93 25.57
CA ARG A 1061 -18.52 -5.09 24.83
C ARG A 1061 -18.86 -5.09 23.34
N TYR A 1062 -19.10 -6.28 22.78
CA TYR A 1062 -19.47 -6.44 21.37
C TYR A 1062 -20.75 -5.66 21.03
N ALA A 1063 -21.80 -5.77 21.84
CA ALA A 1063 -23.06 -5.05 21.61
C ALA A 1063 -22.90 -3.52 21.69
N MET A 1064 -22.13 -3.01 22.66
CA MET A 1064 -21.89 -1.57 22.82
C MET A 1064 -21.02 -0.98 21.70
N GLU A 1065 -20.10 -1.77 21.12
CA GLU A 1065 -19.29 -1.34 19.97
C GLU A 1065 -20.09 -1.41 18.65
N ARG A 1066 -20.92 -2.46 18.46
CA ARG A 1066 -21.69 -2.73 17.24
C ARG A 1066 -22.87 -1.78 17.03
N TYR A 1067 -23.59 -1.40 18.08
CA TYR A 1067 -24.82 -0.61 17.95
C TYR A 1067 -24.62 0.86 18.31
N ALA A 1068 -25.29 1.75 17.58
CA ALA A 1068 -25.32 3.18 17.84
C ALA A 1068 -26.58 3.57 18.62
N TYR A 1069 -26.39 4.32 19.71
CA TYR A 1069 -27.47 4.87 20.54
C TYR A 1069 -27.37 6.39 20.59
N TYR A 1070 -28.52 7.05 20.67
CA TYR A 1070 -28.68 8.51 20.67
C TYR A 1070 -29.62 8.96 21.79
N VAL A 1071 -29.46 10.18 22.29
CA VAL A 1071 -30.37 10.77 23.30
C VAL A 1071 -31.47 11.55 22.59
N CYS A 1072 -32.73 11.20 22.85
CA CYS A 1072 -33.86 11.92 22.28
C CYS A 1072 -33.99 13.32 22.90
N SER A 1073 -34.06 14.37 22.06
CA SER A 1073 -34.20 15.78 22.47
C SER A 1073 -35.51 16.05 23.22
N GLN A 1074 -36.58 15.32 22.92
CA GLN A 1074 -37.90 15.54 23.51
C GLN A 1074 -38.11 14.80 24.85
N CYS A 1075 -37.79 13.50 24.91
CA CYS A 1075 -38.04 12.69 26.11
C CYS A 1075 -36.78 12.39 26.94
N GLY A 1076 -35.59 12.77 26.47
CA GLY A 1076 -34.32 12.53 27.16
C GLY A 1076 -33.87 11.07 27.21
N LYS A 1077 -34.61 10.13 26.61
CA LYS A 1077 -34.30 8.68 26.65
C LYS A 1077 -33.35 8.28 25.54
N ALA A 1078 -32.47 7.30 25.82
CA ALA A 1078 -31.61 6.69 24.82
C ALA A 1078 -32.44 5.81 23.86
N TYR A 1079 -32.17 5.87 22.56
CA TYR A 1079 -32.82 5.02 21.55
C TYR A 1079 -31.81 4.52 20.52
N TYR A 1080 -32.14 3.39 19.90
CA TYR A 1080 -31.32 2.74 18.89
C TYR A 1080 -31.42 3.50 17.55
N GLY A 1081 -30.28 3.78 16.92
CA GLY A 1081 -30.21 4.49 15.65
C GLY A 1081 -29.31 3.83 14.60
N GLY A 1082 -29.23 2.49 14.62
CA GLY A 1082 -28.52 1.69 13.62
C GLY A 1082 -27.23 1.05 14.13
N GLU A 1083 -26.47 0.44 13.21
CA GLU A 1083 -25.12 -0.07 13.49
C GLU A 1083 -24.08 1.05 13.46
N ALA A 1084 -23.11 0.96 14.37
CA ALA A 1084 -22.06 1.96 14.56
C ALA A 1084 -21.15 2.19 13.35
N ARG A 1085 -21.00 1.19 12.47
CA ARG A 1085 -20.15 1.30 11.27
C ARG A 1085 -20.68 2.30 10.24
N CYS A 1086 -21.98 2.58 10.26
CA CYS A 1086 -22.60 3.56 9.37
C CYS A 1086 -22.24 5.01 9.77
N ASP A 1087 -21.71 5.23 10.97
CA ASP A 1087 -21.56 6.54 11.62
C ASP A 1087 -20.12 7.09 11.59
N ALA A 1088 -19.17 6.37 10.96
CA ALA A 1088 -17.73 6.61 11.11
C ALA A 1088 -17.22 7.99 10.62
N GLU A 1089 -18.04 8.78 9.92
CA GLU A 1089 -17.63 10.04 9.27
C GLU A 1089 -18.57 11.24 9.51
N LEU A 1090 -19.53 11.14 10.44
CA LEU A 1090 -20.34 12.30 10.84
C LEU A 1090 -19.52 13.22 11.76
N GLY A 1091 -19.18 14.41 11.27
CA GLY A 1091 -18.37 15.40 11.98
C GLY A 1091 -19.04 16.01 13.22
N GLU A 1092 -18.30 16.87 13.93
CA GLU A 1092 -18.70 17.46 15.22
C GLU A 1092 -19.94 18.39 15.15
N ASN A 1093 -20.34 18.81 13.94
CA ASN A 1093 -21.44 19.75 13.72
C ASN A 1093 -22.77 19.03 13.44
N PHE A 1094 -23.52 18.72 14.50
CA PHE A 1094 -24.90 18.23 14.39
C PHE A 1094 -25.85 19.07 15.25
N ASN A 1095 -27.12 19.12 14.87
CA ASN A 1095 -28.15 19.81 15.66
C ASN A 1095 -28.80 18.82 16.64
N PRO A 1096 -28.61 18.96 17.97
CA PRO A 1096 -29.20 18.04 18.94
C PRO A 1096 -30.72 17.97 18.90
N GLN A 1097 -31.39 19.01 18.41
CA GLN A 1097 -32.86 19.04 18.31
C GLN A 1097 -33.43 18.04 17.31
N GLU A 1098 -32.63 17.61 16.32
CA GLU A 1098 -33.06 16.66 15.29
C GLU A 1098 -33.06 15.20 15.79
N LEU A 1099 -32.35 14.90 16.89
CA LEU A 1099 -32.30 13.58 17.50
C LEU A 1099 -33.61 13.26 18.22
N VAL A 1100 -34.57 12.67 17.50
CA VAL A 1100 -35.89 12.32 18.04
C VAL A 1100 -36.13 10.82 17.88
N CYS A 1101 -36.39 10.13 19.00
CA CYS A 1101 -36.68 8.69 18.96
C CYS A 1101 -38.01 8.40 18.24
N GLY A 1102 -38.19 7.17 17.74
CA GLY A 1102 -39.43 6.76 17.05
C GLY A 1102 -40.72 6.94 17.85
N GLY A 1103 -40.66 7.01 19.19
CA GLY A 1103 -41.81 7.30 20.04
C GLY A 1103 -42.14 8.80 20.20
N CYS A 1104 -41.19 9.68 19.88
CA CYS A 1104 -41.34 11.14 19.93
C CYS A 1104 -41.34 11.79 18.54
N SER A 1105 -40.94 11.05 17.49
CA SER A 1105 -41.13 11.50 16.12
C SER A 1105 -42.63 11.62 15.88
N ASP A 1106 -43.08 12.61 15.10
CA ASP A 1106 -44.49 13.07 15.04
C ASP A 1106 -45.47 12.00 14.47
N VAL A 1107 -45.69 10.92 15.22
CA VAL A 1107 -46.68 9.86 14.99
C VAL A 1107 -48.10 10.33 15.25
N SER A 1108 -48.29 11.53 15.81
CA SER A 1108 -49.60 12.17 16.02
C SER A 1108 -50.37 12.42 14.72
N LYS A 1109 -49.67 12.55 13.58
CA LYS A 1109 -50.29 12.69 12.25
C LYS A 1109 -50.43 11.36 11.50
N ALA A 1110 -49.72 10.32 11.92
CA ALA A 1110 -49.91 8.97 11.39
C ALA A 1110 -51.16 8.38 12.06
N LYS A 1111 -52.27 8.30 11.33
CA LYS A 1111 -53.50 7.67 11.84
C LYS A 1111 -53.16 6.29 12.40
N MET A 1112 -53.31 6.11 13.72
CA MET A 1112 -53.13 4.79 14.35
C MET A 1112 -54.06 3.81 13.66
N CYS A 1113 -53.53 2.66 13.24
CA CYS A 1113 -54.35 1.65 12.60
C CYS A 1113 -55.30 1.05 13.64
N PRO A 1114 -56.63 1.14 13.46
CA PRO A 1114 -57.58 0.63 14.44
C PRO A 1114 -57.52 -0.90 14.61
N LYS A 1115 -56.89 -1.63 13.68
CA LYS A 1115 -56.70 -3.08 13.76
C LYS A 1115 -55.33 -3.51 14.28
N HIS A 1116 -54.26 -2.77 13.99
CA HIS A 1116 -52.89 -3.24 14.22
C HIS A 1116 -51.99 -2.24 14.96
N GLY A 1117 -52.56 -1.19 15.56
CA GLY A 1117 -51.80 -0.23 16.36
C GLY A 1117 -50.63 0.39 15.58
N MET A 1118 -49.43 0.34 16.18
CA MET A 1118 -48.17 0.84 15.60
C MET A 1118 -47.24 -0.28 15.11
N ASP A 1119 -47.63 -1.55 15.25
CA ASP A 1119 -46.74 -2.71 15.08
C ASP A 1119 -46.28 -2.90 13.63
N PHE A 1120 -47.04 -2.37 12.66
CA PHE A 1120 -46.72 -2.41 11.24
C PHE A 1120 -46.62 -1.01 10.62
N LEU A 1121 -46.21 -0.03 11.43
CA LEU A 1121 -46.02 1.34 10.96
C LEU A 1121 -44.78 1.41 10.07
N GLU A 1122 -44.99 1.78 8.81
CA GLU A 1122 -43.90 1.97 7.85
C GLU A 1122 -43.56 3.44 7.68
N TYR A 1123 -42.28 3.73 7.42
CA TYR A 1123 -41.79 5.07 7.11
C TYR A 1123 -41.37 5.18 5.65
N LYS A 1124 -41.47 6.39 5.11
CA LYS A 1124 -40.91 6.76 3.81
C LYS A 1124 -39.42 7.06 3.97
N CYS A 1125 -38.63 6.66 2.98
CA CYS A 1125 -37.25 7.14 2.85
C CYS A 1125 -37.23 8.68 2.77
N ARG A 1126 -36.40 9.33 3.59
CA ARG A 1126 -36.28 10.80 3.60
C ARG A 1126 -35.94 11.36 2.22
N TYR A 1127 -35.11 10.64 1.46
CA TYR A 1127 -34.52 11.10 0.20
C TYR A 1127 -35.21 10.59 -1.07
N CYS A 1128 -36.24 9.74 -0.96
CA CYS A 1128 -36.98 9.27 -2.13
C CYS A 1128 -38.40 8.77 -1.80
N CYS A 1129 -39.18 8.42 -2.81
CA CYS A 1129 -40.52 7.83 -2.68
C CYS A 1129 -40.43 6.30 -2.63
N SER A 1130 -39.66 5.78 -1.67
CA SER A 1130 -39.58 4.34 -1.36
C SER A 1130 -39.88 4.11 0.11
N VAL A 1131 -40.32 2.90 0.46
CA VAL A 1131 -40.44 2.48 1.87
C VAL A 1131 -39.04 2.39 2.46
N ALA A 1132 -38.86 2.91 3.67
CA ALA A 1132 -37.60 2.84 4.37
C ALA A 1132 -37.37 1.45 4.97
N VAL A 1133 -36.11 1.01 4.92
CA VAL A 1133 -35.64 -0.26 5.45
C VAL A 1133 -34.66 -0.02 6.60
N PHE A 1134 -33.90 1.07 6.52
CA PHE A 1134 -32.88 1.46 7.48
C PHE A 1134 -33.32 2.72 8.24
N PHE A 1135 -32.94 2.80 9.50
CA PHE A 1135 -33.05 4.00 10.32
C PHE A 1135 -31.67 4.28 10.89
N CYS A 1136 -31.01 5.29 10.33
CA CYS A 1136 -29.62 5.62 10.61
C CYS A 1136 -29.52 7.03 11.21
N PHE A 1137 -28.43 7.26 11.95
CA PHE A 1137 -28.11 8.55 12.58
C PHE A 1137 -29.12 9.01 13.64
N GLY A 1138 -30.03 8.11 14.02
CA GLY A 1138 -31.13 8.39 14.93
C GLY A 1138 -32.16 9.40 14.41
N THR A 1139 -32.06 9.88 13.18
CA THR A 1139 -32.95 10.94 12.67
C THR A 1139 -33.57 10.62 11.32
N THR A 1140 -32.98 9.66 10.59
CA THR A 1140 -33.20 9.58 9.15
C THR A 1140 -33.53 8.18 8.69
N HIS A 1141 -34.69 8.04 8.05
CA HIS A 1141 -35.12 6.78 7.44
C HIS A 1141 -34.60 6.68 5.99
N PHE A 1142 -33.96 5.57 5.63
CA PHE A 1142 -33.42 5.29 4.31
C PHE A 1142 -34.04 4.01 3.72
N CYS A 1143 -34.33 4.01 2.42
CA CYS A 1143 -34.43 2.75 1.68
C CYS A 1143 -33.02 2.21 1.41
N ASP A 1144 -32.92 0.92 1.10
CA ASP A 1144 -31.65 0.22 0.85
C ASP A 1144 -30.70 0.98 -0.10
N THR A 1145 -31.22 1.37 -1.26
CA THR A 1145 -30.46 2.11 -2.28
C THR A 1145 -30.06 3.54 -1.92
N CYS A 1146 -30.81 4.22 -1.03
CA CYS A 1146 -30.40 5.52 -0.50
C CYS A 1146 -29.44 5.37 0.68
N HIS A 1147 -29.53 4.26 1.41
CA HIS A 1147 -28.61 3.94 2.48
C HIS A 1147 -27.20 3.72 1.91
N ASP A 1148 -27.04 3.11 0.74
CA ASP A 1148 -25.73 2.94 0.09
C ASP A 1148 -25.05 4.27 -0.33
N ASP A 1149 -25.83 5.32 -0.61
CA ASP A 1149 -25.33 6.65 -1.04
C ASP A 1149 -25.57 7.72 0.03
N PHE A 1150 -25.69 7.32 1.30
CA PHE A 1150 -26.14 8.22 2.36
C PHE A 1150 -25.23 9.44 2.52
N GLN A 1151 -23.91 9.29 2.39
CA GLN A 1151 -22.91 10.36 2.56
C GLN A 1151 -23.15 11.55 1.63
N ARG A 1152 -23.48 11.27 0.37
CA ARG A 1152 -23.80 12.31 -0.60
C ARG A 1152 -25.18 12.91 -0.32
N LEU A 1153 -26.17 12.06 -0.02
CA LEU A 1153 -27.57 12.47 0.15
C LEU A 1153 -27.80 13.35 1.39
N THR A 1154 -27.13 13.06 2.51
CA THR A 1154 -27.23 13.86 3.74
C THR A 1154 -26.61 15.25 3.58
N ASN A 1155 -25.62 15.39 2.69
CA ASN A 1155 -24.94 16.65 2.41
C ASN A 1155 -25.64 17.51 1.34
N LEU A 1156 -26.71 17.01 0.70
CA LEU A 1156 -27.48 17.79 -0.27
C LEU A 1156 -28.43 18.76 0.45
N PRO A 1157 -28.42 20.07 0.11
CA PRO A 1157 -29.37 21.01 0.68
C PRO A 1157 -30.80 20.66 0.23
N LYS A 1158 -31.78 20.80 1.13
CA LYS A 1158 -33.19 20.42 0.90
C LYS A 1158 -33.78 20.93 -0.43
N GLY A 1159 -33.40 22.15 -0.85
CA GLY A 1159 -33.88 22.74 -2.11
C GLY A 1159 -33.37 22.06 -3.38
N LYS A 1160 -32.34 21.22 -3.32
CA LYS A 1160 -31.79 20.45 -4.43
C LYS A 1160 -32.28 18.99 -4.49
N LEU A 1161 -33.13 18.58 -3.54
CA LEU A 1161 -33.72 17.24 -3.55
C LEU A 1161 -34.84 17.14 -4.60
N PRO A 1162 -35.00 15.99 -5.28
CA PRO A 1162 -36.03 15.80 -6.29
C PRO A 1162 -37.44 15.92 -5.69
N ARG A 1163 -38.38 16.44 -6.47
CA ARG A 1163 -39.79 16.50 -6.09
C ARG A 1163 -40.47 15.16 -6.35
N CYS A 1164 -41.61 14.92 -5.70
CA CYS A 1164 -42.42 13.75 -6.00
C CYS A 1164 -42.86 13.79 -7.48
N PRO A 1165 -42.69 12.70 -8.25
CA PRO A 1165 -42.16 11.38 -7.86
C PRO A 1165 -40.62 11.33 -7.81
N ALA A 1166 -40.07 11.02 -6.64
CA ALA A 1166 -38.63 10.95 -6.39
C ALA A 1166 -38.14 9.50 -6.30
N GLY A 1167 -37.11 9.14 -7.05
CA GLY A 1167 -36.40 7.86 -6.99
C GLY A 1167 -35.23 7.89 -6.02
N PRO A 1168 -34.65 6.72 -5.67
CA PRO A 1168 -33.46 6.64 -4.81
C PRO A 1168 -32.26 7.44 -5.35
N LYS A 1169 -31.25 7.71 -4.50
CA LYS A 1169 -30.01 8.46 -4.86
C LYS A 1169 -30.24 9.88 -5.42
N ALA A 1170 -31.32 10.51 -4.98
CA ALA A 1170 -31.76 11.85 -5.41
C ALA A 1170 -32.09 11.94 -6.92
N THR A 1171 -32.62 10.86 -7.51
CA THR A 1171 -33.06 10.84 -8.91
C THR A 1171 -34.51 11.35 -9.05
N GLN A 1172 -34.76 12.22 -10.02
CA GLN A 1172 -36.12 12.64 -10.38
C GLN A 1172 -36.75 11.60 -11.32
N LEU A 1173 -37.92 11.05 -10.97
CA LEU A 1173 -38.64 10.10 -11.83
C LEU A 1173 -39.53 10.84 -12.84
N THR A 1174 -39.84 10.19 -13.96
CA THR A 1174 -40.75 10.69 -14.99
C THR A 1174 -42.19 10.25 -14.71
N GLY A 1175 -43.14 11.19 -14.78
CA GLY A 1175 -44.57 10.97 -14.51
C GLY A 1175 -45.07 11.87 -13.36
N GLU A 1176 -46.39 11.89 -13.14
CA GLU A 1176 -47.02 12.68 -12.05
C GLU A 1176 -47.43 11.84 -10.84
N GLU A 1177 -47.40 10.51 -10.95
CA GLU A 1177 -47.88 9.61 -9.91
C GLU A 1177 -46.75 9.18 -8.95
N CYS A 1178 -47.00 9.29 -7.64
CA CYS A 1178 -46.06 8.86 -6.61
C CYS A 1178 -45.92 7.32 -6.59
N PRO A 1179 -44.69 6.76 -6.57
CA PRO A 1179 -44.49 5.31 -6.43
C PRO A 1179 -45.07 4.68 -5.15
N LEU A 1180 -45.32 5.50 -4.11
CA LEU A 1180 -45.95 5.07 -2.86
C LEU A 1180 -47.47 5.28 -2.86
N HIS A 1181 -48.03 5.78 -3.97
CA HIS A 1181 -49.45 6.11 -4.18
C HIS A 1181 -50.07 6.89 -3.00
N VAL A 1182 -49.29 7.79 -2.39
CA VAL A 1182 -49.70 8.59 -1.22
C VAL A 1182 -49.22 10.04 -1.37
N VAL A 1183 -50.01 10.97 -0.84
CA VAL A 1183 -49.61 12.37 -0.69
C VAL A 1183 -48.72 12.50 0.54
N HIS A 1184 -47.48 12.93 0.34
CA HIS A 1184 -46.46 13.07 1.39
C HIS A 1184 -45.75 14.43 1.28
N PRO A 1185 -45.09 14.92 2.35
CA PRO A 1185 -44.31 16.15 2.33
C PRO A 1185 -43.13 16.08 1.34
N PRO A 1186 -42.51 17.22 1.00
CA PRO A 1186 -41.37 17.27 0.09
C PRO A 1186 -40.22 16.34 0.51
N THR A 1187 -39.47 15.84 -0.47
CA THR A 1187 -38.26 15.04 -0.25
C THR A 1187 -37.25 15.81 0.61
N GLY A 1188 -36.68 15.15 1.62
CA GLY A 1188 -35.85 15.78 2.66
C GLY A 1188 -36.53 15.86 4.03
N GLU A 1189 -37.80 15.45 4.12
CA GLU A 1189 -38.58 15.39 5.36
C GLU A 1189 -39.03 13.97 5.69
N GLU A 1190 -39.05 13.67 6.99
CA GLU A 1190 -39.51 12.40 7.52
C GLU A 1190 -41.03 12.27 7.38
N PHE A 1191 -41.50 11.09 6.96
CA PHE A 1191 -42.93 10.86 6.79
C PHE A 1191 -43.30 9.41 7.12
N ALA A 1192 -44.24 9.24 8.04
CA ALA A 1192 -44.83 7.96 8.36
C ALA A 1192 -45.94 7.63 7.34
N LEU A 1193 -45.83 6.46 6.71
CA LEU A 1193 -46.75 6.01 5.67
C LEU A 1193 -48.03 5.37 6.22
N GLY A 1194 -48.07 5.06 7.52
CA GLY A 1194 -49.16 4.32 8.16
C GLY A 1194 -48.92 2.81 8.20
N CYS A 1195 -49.96 2.04 8.49
CA CYS A 1195 -49.87 0.58 8.62
C CYS A 1195 -49.67 -0.10 7.26
N GLY A 1196 -48.51 -0.72 7.04
CA GLY A 1196 -48.13 -1.39 5.78
C GLY A 1196 -49.12 -2.48 5.35
N ILE A 1197 -49.66 -3.25 6.30
CA ILE A 1197 -50.66 -4.30 6.03
C ILE A 1197 -51.95 -3.71 5.45
N CYS A 1198 -52.45 -2.62 6.04
CA CYS A 1198 -53.71 -2.03 5.60
C CYS A 1198 -53.57 -1.29 4.27
N ARG A 1199 -52.38 -0.75 3.99
CA ARG A 1199 -52.09 -0.11 2.71
C ARG A 1199 -52.04 -1.13 1.56
N ASN A 1200 -51.42 -2.29 1.79
CA ASN A 1200 -51.37 -3.36 0.78
C ASN A 1200 -52.73 -4.07 0.56
N ALA A 1201 -53.63 -4.01 1.55
CA ALA A 1201 -54.99 -4.54 1.43
C ALA A 1201 -55.95 -3.63 0.64
N GLN A 1202 -55.65 -2.34 0.47
CA GLN A 1202 -56.46 -1.42 -0.36
C GLN A 1202 -56.16 -1.53 -1.86
N THR A 1203 -55.10 -2.26 -2.23
CA THR A 1203 -54.68 -2.54 -3.61
C THR A 1203 -55.16 -3.91 -4.12
N PHE A 1204 -55.98 -4.65 -3.36
CA PHE A 1204 -56.60 -5.92 -3.75
C PHE A 1204 -58.11 -5.80 -3.92
#